data_AF-A0A0S2SI81-F1
#
_entry.id   AF-A0A0S2SI81-F1
#
_cell.length_a   1.000
_cell.length_b   1.000
_cell.length_c   1.000
_cell.angle_alpha   90.00
_cell.angle_beta   90.00
_cell.angle_gamma   90.00
#
_symmetry.space_group_name_H-M   'P 1'
#
loop_
_entity.id
_entity.type
_entity.pdbx_description
1 polymer ?
#
loop_
_entity_poly.entity_id
_entity_poly.type
_entity_poly.pdbx_seq_one_letter_code
_entity_poly.pdbx_strand_id
1 'polypeptide(L)'
;MKYRIIRLDELMAHDALHIEAHLAHAHVDAPPGMSKAMVWRGLESGELLLLADTPDVALLKPGAQGEWLISERAAPLVSQEVQTRVQGRLGARQGPSGMGGAAAPSQGGQVAGGSGEAYPYPNEVIVQDTEPREVFHYALQVTCPPASLQRFITPHFTLAGTAQEREVTLMPQPDPWGTRWVATTRTALPRGLRVMRGGRCHEGLGIAEVTPQSTPGVVRERYLALMPTVRLGQRLVFPAHGYYYHFVAGRLAQEYEIVSGWAFARTRSAGGRLVDERDEGLQSALLVFDQVGGAAPGEQHLAYCPQRLEQDELDAISPEWLQAHALRLDLAAVHSAIGEGADAPTGSQRAPAEINAAASSHYPCGQTHLDSGRRYFAIRSAQLVDRHIPLVNLWRVSARVAYVINTILPYGELARLPEVVAAMTRGLAADTLQRVAIVLGVNGPEAAGEAVRAAVAQANGGLANLAVEVQLVPMTFRGSKFPYGTMRNTLMYSEATLSLVRHFAGLGWAPYLSFQDFDTGSRLLESGLHIFDDIDARLAEDEIGGTLRPLMIAGGYRPQPRERLIAMTAARYPDHLMPQAHRQKLDAFEAAIREDMWIRVRYAALDPMLPYAPEPNLFIDGTLLLREGARPAFSPNGAEYEGLSSSLVACNRAELEAHFAPRFEAAGEAPVPVSRHPVAQPALLAPDREEIASQLEIASQTNRHPWRGISFLLDFTMTVETDLSRLAYSYLSKNKLPQLHNLTYLVTRLFQTRGDKKGVKLSEIRTRFDYEAAMAAAMEAGFEPVREFLERHRQELVGMEGARFADYFAQRFSEQGVFADRHYNVPPSHQAAFAYQVAIEPALAKRRRLE
;
A
#
# COMPACT_ATOMS: atom_id res chain seq x y z
N MET A 1 0.21 35.91 -16.11
CA MET A 1 1.62 36.32 -16.27
C MET A 1 1.75 37.72 -15.70
N LYS A 2 2.77 37.99 -14.89
CA LYS A 2 3.02 39.34 -14.37
C LYS A 2 4.04 40.00 -15.29
N TYR A 3 3.66 41.12 -15.88
CA TYR A 3 4.53 41.91 -16.75
C TYR A 3 5.04 43.14 -15.99
N ARG A 4 6.32 43.45 -16.13
CA ARG A 4 6.94 44.67 -15.59
C ARG A 4 7.61 45.42 -16.72
N ILE A 5 7.33 46.71 -16.86
CA ILE A 5 8.04 47.56 -17.81
C ILE A 5 9.26 48.14 -17.09
N ILE A 6 10.42 48.09 -17.76
CA ILE A 6 11.64 48.77 -17.31
C ILE A 6 12.16 49.65 -18.44
N ARG A 7 13.05 50.59 -18.11
CA ARG A 7 13.82 51.30 -19.14
C ARG A 7 15.03 50.48 -19.58
N LEU A 8 15.48 50.67 -20.82
CA LEU A 8 16.67 49.98 -21.34
C LEU A 8 17.93 50.26 -20.50
N ASP A 9 18.08 51.46 -19.92
CA ASP A 9 19.20 51.81 -19.04
C ASP A 9 19.14 51.13 -17.67
N GLU A 10 17.97 50.69 -17.23
CA GLU A 10 17.75 49.91 -16.01
C GLU A 10 18.01 48.41 -16.21
N LEU A 11 18.17 47.94 -17.46
CA LEU A 11 18.37 46.53 -17.76
C LEU A 11 19.61 45.96 -17.05
N MET A 12 19.39 44.94 -16.23
CA MET A 12 20.46 44.20 -15.55
C MET A 12 20.68 42.83 -16.22
N ALA A 13 21.85 42.22 -15.98
CA ALA A 13 22.19 40.93 -16.60
C ALA A 13 21.24 39.78 -16.19
N HIS A 14 20.64 39.84 -14.99
CA HIS A 14 19.67 38.82 -14.53
C HIS A 14 18.28 38.99 -15.19
N ASP A 15 17.98 40.15 -15.76
CA ASP A 15 16.73 40.40 -16.48
C ASP A 15 16.77 39.85 -17.92
N ALA A 16 17.95 39.50 -18.44
CA ALA A 16 18.17 39.17 -19.85
C ALA A 16 17.27 38.03 -20.36
N LEU A 17 17.03 37.00 -19.54
CA LEU A 17 16.17 35.86 -19.88
C LEU A 17 14.67 36.16 -19.76
N HIS A 18 14.31 37.28 -19.13
CA HIS A 18 12.93 37.64 -18.82
C HIS A 18 12.35 38.66 -19.80
N ILE A 19 13.14 39.12 -20.78
CA ILE A 19 12.67 40.09 -21.78
C ILE A 19 11.69 39.40 -22.75
N GLU A 20 10.45 39.84 -22.75
CA GLU A 20 9.39 39.38 -23.65
C GLU A 20 9.56 40.03 -25.03
N ALA A 21 9.69 39.19 -26.06
CA ALA A 21 9.77 39.62 -27.46
C ALA A 21 8.38 39.66 -28.12
N HIS A 22 7.41 38.89 -27.64
CA HIS A 22 6.11 38.73 -28.27
C HIS A 22 5.08 39.71 -27.70
N LEU A 23 5.26 41.00 -28.00
CA LEU A 23 4.45 42.07 -27.41
C LEU A 23 2.95 42.00 -27.79
N ALA A 24 2.59 41.41 -28.94
CA ALA A 24 1.21 41.34 -29.43
C ALA A 24 0.25 40.57 -28.49
N HIS A 25 0.77 39.70 -27.63
CA HIS A 25 -0.02 38.90 -26.68
C HIS A 25 0.12 39.36 -25.22
N ALA A 26 0.89 40.42 -24.97
CA ALA A 26 1.15 40.92 -23.63
C ALA A 26 0.03 41.85 -23.13
N HIS A 27 -0.45 41.62 -21.90
CA HIS A 27 -1.33 42.56 -21.22
C HIS A 27 -0.49 43.57 -20.44
N VAL A 28 -0.39 44.79 -20.97
CA VAL A 28 0.50 45.84 -20.44
C VAL A 28 -0.32 46.90 -19.73
N ASP A 29 -0.13 47.01 -18.41
CA ASP A 29 -0.67 48.11 -17.61
C ASP A 29 0.29 49.30 -17.68
N ALA A 30 -0.24 50.49 -17.95
CA ALA A 30 0.60 51.69 -18.06
C ALA A 30 1.12 52.09 -16.68
N PRO A 31 2.43 52.36 -16.51
CA PRO A 31 2.97 52.88 -15.26
C PRO A 31 2.33 54.23 -14.89
N PRO A 32 2.26 54.58 -13.59
CA PRO A 32 1.76 55.87 -13.14
C PRO A 32 2.45 57.02 -13.88
N GLY A 33 1.67 57.91 -14.51
CA GLY A 33 2.20 59.06 -15.26
C GLY A 33 2.50 58.81 -16.75
N MET A 34 2.29 57.60 -17.27
CA MET A 34 2.42 57.31 -18.72
C MET A 34 1.08 56.94 -19.35
N SER A 35 0.82 57.43 -20.56
CA SER A 35 -0.32 56.94 -21.35
C SER A 35 0.01 55.58 -21.98
N LYS A 36 -1.01 54.76 -22.25
CA LYS A 36 -0.83 53.47 -22.94
C LYS A 36 -0.10 53.64 -24.29
N ALA A 37 -0.38 54.72 -25.02
CA ALA A 37 0.30 55.04 -26.28
C ALA A 37 1.81 55.34 -26.09
N MET A 38 2.20 56.00 -25.00
CA MET A 38 3.62 56.25 -24.68
C MET A 38 4.36 54.95 -24.37
N VAL A 39 3.71 54.04 -23.64
CA VAL A 39 4.29 52.74 -23.30
C VAL A 39 4.54 51.91 -24.56
N TRP A 40 3.55 51.79 -25.44
CA TRP A 40 3.70 51.02 -26.69
C TRP A 40 4.76 51.62 -27.60
N ARG A 41 4.81 52.95 -27.74
CA ARG A 41 5.85 53.63 -28.53
C ARG A 41 7.25 53.40 -27.95
N GLY A 42 7.40 53.37 -26.63
CA GLY A 42 8.66 53.09 -25.95
C GLY A 42 9.11 51.62 -26.07
N LEU A 43 8.16 50.67 -26.07
CA LEU A 43 8.43 49.25 -26.32
C LEU A 43 8.83 49.00 -27.79
N GLU A 44 8.17 49.68 -28.74
CA GLU A 44 8.49 49.59 -30.17
C GLU A 44 9.86 50.22 -30.52
N SER A 45 10.25 51.31 -29.84
CA SER A 45 11.55 51.97 -30.02
C SER A 45 12.69 51.29 -29.25
N GLY A 46 12.38 50.36 -28.34
CA GLY A 46 13.34 49.70 -27.44
C GLY A 46 13.90 50.60 -26.34
N GLU A 47 13.25 51.73 -26.06
CA GLU A 47 13.56 52.57 -24.88
C GLU A 47 13.00 51.95 -23.60
N LEU A 48 11.88 51.23 -23.73
CA LEU A 48 11.29 50.41 -22.69
C LEU A 48 11.41 48.93 -23.07
N LEU A 49 11.55 48.07 -22.07
CA LEU A 49 11.53 46.62 -22.21
C LEU A 49 10.44 46.04 -21.32
N LEU A 50 9.77 45.02 -21.83
CA LEU A 50 8.77 44.27 -21.09
C LEU A 50 9.43 43.03 -20.49
N LEU A 51 9.44 42.94 -19.16
CA LEU A 51 9.89 41.75 -18.45
C LEU A 51 8.69 40.90 -18.05
N ALA A 52 8.81 39.59 -18.27
CA ALA A 52 7.85 38.59 -17.83
C ALA A 52 8.58 37.53 -16.99
N ASP A 53 7.97 37.09 -15.90
CA ASP A 53 8.52 36.00 -15.06
C ASP A 53 8.72 34.70 -15.87
N THR A 54 7.89 34.50 -16.90
CA THR A 54 8.03 33.45 -17.92
C THR A 54 7.62 34.04 -19.28
N PRO A 55 8.57 34.54 -20.10
CA PRO A 55 8.23 35.12 -21.40
C PRO A 55 7.73 34.03 -22.36
N ASP A 56 6.73 34.35 -23.16
CA ASP A 56 6.23 33.49 -24.24
C ASP A 56 7.31 33.30 -25.32
N VAL A 57 7.99 34.39 -25.67
CA VAL A 57 9.22 34.35 -26.46
C VAL A 57 10.28 35.21 -25.80
N ALA A 58 11.27 34.59 -25.16
CA ALA A 58 12.42 35.31 -24.62
C ALA A 58 13.23 35.96 -25.75
N LEU A 59 13.54 37.25 -25.62
CA LEU A 59 14.35 37.99 -26.60
C LEU A 59 15.79 37.43 -26.69
N LEU A 60 16.36 37.01 -25.56
CA LEU A 60 17.74 36.57 -25.45
C LEU A 60 17.85 35.11 -24.99
N LYS A 61 18.90 34.43 -25.47
CA LYS A 61 19.35 33.11 -25.00
C LYS A 61 20.84 33.15 -24.67
N PRO A 62 21.31 32.31 -23.72
CA PRO A 62 22.73 32.20 -23.45
C PRO A 62 23.42 31.44 -24.60
N GLY A 63 24.54 31.97 -25.06
CA GLY A 63 25.44 31.34 -26.01
C GLY A 63 26.44 30.41 -25.33
N ALA A 64 27.19 29.64 -26.13
CA ALA A 64 28.08 28.60 -25.62
C ALA A 64 29.27 29.14 -24.81
N GLN A 65 29.60 30.42 -24.95
CA GLN A 65 30.73 31.08 -24.29
C GLN A 65 30.27 32.10 -23.24
N GLY A 66 29.00 32.07 -22.84
CA GLY A 66 28.42 32.99 -21.84
C GLY A 66 28.00 34.36 -22.40
N GLU A 67 28.01 34.52 -23.72
CA GLU A 67 27.50 35.69 -24.44
C GLU A 67 25.96 35.63 -24.56
N TRP A 68 25.30 36.80 -24.63
CA TRP A 68 23.85 36.88 -24.86
C TRP A 68 23.54 36.96 -26.36
N LEU A 69 22.90 35.94 -26.90
CA LEU A 69 22.49 35.86 -28.30
C LEU A 69 20.99 36.17 -28.43
N ILE A 70 20.58 36.82 -29.53
CA ILE A 70 19.15 36.94 -29.85
C ILE A 70 18.57 35.54 -30.07
N SER A 71 17.43 35.26 -29.46
CA SER A 71 16.70 34.02 -29.68
C SER A 71 16.20 33.96 -31.14
N GLU A 72 16.42 32.83 -31.82
CA GLU A 72 15.97 32.64 -33.21
C GLU A 72 14.47 32.84 -33.37
N ARG A 73 13.68 32.53 -32.32
CA ARG A 73 12.23 32.75 -32.28
C ARG A 73 11.84 34.21 -32.07
N ALA A 74 12.71 35.01 -31.45
CA ALA A 74 12.49 36.44 -31.20
C ALA A 74 12.93 37.33 -32.37
N ALA A 75 13.93 36.89 -33.14
CA ALA A 75 14.51 37.65 -34.25
C ALA A 75 13.49 38.20 -35.28
N PRO A 76 12.40 37.51 -35.66
CA PRO A 76 11.39 38.07 -36.57
C PRO A 76 10.34 38.94 -35.86
N LEU A 77 10.28 38.94 -34.52
CA LEU A 77 9.22 39.62 -33.74
C LEU A 77 9.62 41.04 -33.29
N VAL A 78 10.92 41.32 -33.27
CA VAL A 78 11.49 42.57 -32.74
C VAL A 78 12.42 43.18 -33.80
N SER A 79 12.41 44.50 -33.96
CA SER A 79 13.25 45.17 -34.98
C SER A 79 14.75 44.97 -34.72
N GLN A 80 15.57 44.96 -35.78
CA GLN A 80 17.04 44.85 -35.64
C GLN A 80 17.63 45.98 -34.79
N GLU A 81 17.02 47.17 -34.80
CA GLU A 81 17.46 48.30 -33.99
C GLU A 81 17.31 48.01 -32.50
N VAL A 82 16.16 47.47 -32.07
CA VAL A 82 15.93 47.10 -30.66
C VAL A 82 16.84 45.94 -30.24
N GLN A 83 17.01 44.93 -31.10
CA GLN A 83 17.96 43.83 -30.85
C GLN A 83 19.38 44.35 -30.59
N THR A 84 19.86 45.27 -31.44
CA THR A 84 21.21 45.86 -31.33
C THR A 84 21.34 46.71 -30.07
N ARG A 85 20.32 47.49 -29.71
CA ARG A 85 20.30 48.32 -28.49
C ARG A 85 20.39 47.48 -27.21
N VAL A 86 19.61 46.40 -27.13
CA VAL A 86 19.61 45.47 -25.98
C VAL A 86 20.95 44.74 -25.86
N GLN A 87 21.48 44.22 -26.97
CA GLN A 87 22.79 43.56 -26.98
C GLN A 87 23.93 44.51 -26.64
N GLY A 88 23.93 45.73 -27.18
CA GLY A 88 24.92 46.76 -26.86
C GLY A 88 24.93 47.13 -25.37
N ARG A 89 23.75 47.19 -24.72
CA ARG A 89 23.63 47.45 -23.28
C ARG A 89 24.25 46.36 -22.41
N LEU A 90 24.08 45.09 -22.81
CA LEU A 90 24.62 43.94 -22.07
C LEU A 90 26.11 43.70 -22.39
N GLY A 91 26.57 44.00 -23.61
CA GLY A 91 27.96 43.87 -24.04
C GLY A 91 28.90 44.95 -23.48
N ALA A 92 28.43 46.19 -23.29
CA ALA A 92 29.24 47.29 -22.74
C ALA A 92 29.66 47.10 -21.27
N ARG A 93 29.14 46.08 -20.58
CA ARG A 93 29.48 45.75 -19.17
C ARG A 93 30.56 44.67 -19.01
N GLN A 94 31.07 44.08 -20.10
CA GLN A 94 32.11 43.03 -20.06
C GLN A 94 33.47 43.51 -20.63
N GLY A 95 34.00 44.64 -20.13
CA GLY A 95 35.37 45.10 -20.44
C GLY A 95 36.25 45.19 -19.19
N PRO A 96 37.56 44.84 -19.23
CA PRO A 96 38.45 44.94 -18.08
C PRO A 96 38.80 46.40 -17.74
N SER A 97 38.97 46.69 -16.45
CA SER A 97 39.34 47.99 -15.90
C SER A 97 40.72 48.50 -16.36
N GLY A 98 40.78 49.76 -16.84
CA GLY A 98 41.95 50.64 -16.69
C GLY A 98 42.52 51.35 -17.93
N MET A 99 42.58 52.69 -17.86
CA MET A 99 43.43 53.68 -18.59
C MET A 99 42.96 54.25 -19.96
N GLY A 100 42.47 55.51 -19.89
CA GLY A 100 43.05 56.70 -20.55
C GLY A 100 43.10 56.81 -22.09
N GLY A 101 42.46 57.87 -22.62
CA GLY A 101 42.84 58.47 -23.90
C GLY A 101 41.68 58.98 -24.75
N ALA A 102 41.58 60.30 -24.92
CA ALA A 102 40.63 60.96 -25.80
C ALA A 102 40.98 60.75 -27.29
N ALA A 103 39.96 60.50 -28.12
CA ALA A 103 39.95 60.89 -29.54
C ALA A 103 38.51 60.89 -30.09
N ALA A 104 38.06 62.06 -30.55
CA ALA A 104 36.97 62.21 -31.52
C ALA A 104 37.60 62.43 -32.92
N PRO A 105 36.83 62.60 -34.01
CA PRO A 105 35.91 61.67 -34.67
C PRO A 105 36.26 61.49 -36.19
N SER A 106 35.74 60.48 -36.89
CA SER A 106 35.59 60.56 -38.37
C SER A 106 34.51 59.64 -38.96
N GLN A 107 33.52 60.31 -39.57
CA GLN A 107 32.64 60.03 -40.72
C GLN A 107 32.65 58.61 -41.37
N GLY A 108 31.51 58.04 -41.80
CA GLY A 108 30.19 58.63 -42.02
C GLY A 108 29.18 57.60 -42.54
N GLY A 109 27.92 58.02 -42.63
CA GLY A 109 26.80 57.23 -43.13
C GLY A 109 25.48 57.69 -42.52
N GLN A 110 24.93 58.78 -43.06
CA GLN A 110 23.60 59.28 -42.73
C GLN A 110 22.53 58.21 -42.98
N VAL A 111 21.66 57.99 -41.99
CA VAL A 111 20.25 57.70 -42.27
C VAL A 111 19.41 58.70 -41.48
N ALA A 112 18.46 59.28 -42.20
CA ALA A 112 17.69 60.47 -41.90
C ALA A 112 16.87 60.38 -40.60
N GLY A 113 16.73 61.54 -39.96
CA GLY A 113 16.00 61.71 -38.72
C GLY A 113 14.50 61.49 -38.83
N GLY A 114 13.95 60.87 -37.78
CA GLY A 114 12.63 61.17 -37.27
C GLY A 114 12.79 61.94 -35.96
N SER A 115 12.54 63.25 -36.00
CA SER A 115 12.39 64.10 -34.83
C SER A 115 11.17 63.64 -34.02
N GLY A 116 11.40 62.86 -32.97
CA GLY A 116 10.49 62.74 -31.84
C GLY A 116 11.17 63.37 -30.65
N GLU A 117 10.68 64.51 -30.17
CA GLU A 117 11.13 65.14 -28.94
C GLU A 117 11.20 64.09 -27.82
N ALA A 118 12.33 64.04 -27.10
CA ALA A 118 12.42 63.28 -25.86
C ALA A 118 11.39 63.86 -24.89
N TYR A 119 10.29 63.14 -24.67
CA TYR A 119 9.27 63.54 -23.70
C TYR A 119 9.92 63.54 -22.31
N PRO A 120 9.95 64.67 -21.60
CA PRO A 120 10.49 64.72 -20.25
C PRO A 120 9.54 63.91 -19.35
N TYR A 121 10.00 62.75 -18.89
CA TYR A 121 9.30 62.06 -17.80
C TYR A 121 9.35 62.97 -16.57
N PRO A 122 8.24 63.15 -15.85
CA PRO A 122 8.27 63.93 -14.63
C PRO A 122 9.30 63.31 -13.69
N ASN A 123 10.33 64.08 -13.36
CA ASN A 123 11.21 63.74 -12.25
C ASN A 123 10.27 63.56 -11.05
N GLU A 124 10.15 62.33 -10.55
CA GLU A 124 9.64 62.14 -9.21
C GLU A 124 10.43 63.10 -8.33
N VAL A 125 9.73 63.99 -7.64
CA VAL A 125 10.29 64.81 -6.58
C VAL A 125 10.95 63.80 -5.64
N ILE A 126 12.28 63.70 -5.74
CA ILE A 126 13.07 63.05 -4.71
C ILE A 126 12.90 63.96 -3.51
N VAL A 127 11.88 63.68 -2.68
CA VAL A 127 12.03 63.91 -1.26
C VAL A 127 13.19 63.00 -0.89
N GLN A 128 14.39 63.56 -0.84
CA GLN A 128 15.49 62.92 -0.15
C GLN A 128 15.02 62.88 1.31
N ASP A 129 14.48 61.73 1.72
CA ASP A 129 14.43 61.40 3.14
C ASP A 129 15.89 61.37 3.58
N THR A 130 16.31 62.50 4.14
CA THR A 130 17.67 62.83 4.55
C THR A 130 17.94 62.36 5.97
N GLU A 131 17.15 61.41 6.44
CA GLU A 131 17.43 60.68 7.67
C GLU A 131 17.76 59.22 7.33
N PRO A 132 18.81 58.63 7.95
CA PRO A 132 19.07 57.21 7.84
C PRO A 132 17.86 56.47 8.40
N ARG A 133 16.94 56.03 7.52
CA ARG A 133 15.81 55.19 7.92
C ARG A 133 16.39 53.89 8.47
N GLU A 134 16.13 53.62 9.74
CA GLU A 134 16.54 52.37 10.39
C GLU A 134 16.00 51.19 9.57
N VAL A 135 16.90 50.41 8.97
CA VAL A 135 16.56 49.21 8.21
C VAL A 135 16.64 48.04 9.18
N PHE A 136 15.49 47.42 9.42
CA PHE A 136 15.39 46.21 10.22
C PHE A 136 15.31 44.97 9.33
N HIS A 137 15.93 43.89 9.76
CA HIS A 137 16.05 42.65 9.02
C HIS A 137 15.22 41.53 9.64
N TYR A 138 14.56 40.75 8.79
CA TYR A 138 13.97 39.48 9.16
C TYR A 138 14.69 38.38 8.41
N ALA A 139 15.04 37.30 9.10
CA ALA A 139 15.58 36.10 8.49
C ALA A 139 14.96 34.87 9.15
N LEU A 140 14.36 34.00 8.35
CA LEU A 140 13.95 32.66 8.77
C LEU A 140 14.69 31.61 7.95
N GLN A 141 14.75 30.39 8.46
CA GLN A 141 15.43 29.29 7.81
C GLN A 141 14.53 28.07 7.67
N VAL A 142 14.63 27.39 6.55
CA VAL A 142 14.14 26.02 6.39
C VAL A 142 15.35 25.15 6.12
N THR A 143 15.55 24.11 6.94
CA THR A 143 16.70 23.20 6.83
C THR A 143 16.52 22.22 5.67
N CYS A 144 16.40 22.75 4.46
CA CYS A 144 16.24 22.01 3.22
C CYS A 144 16.66 22.91 2.04
N PRO A 145 17.44 22.41 1.06
CA PRO A 145 17.86 23.21 -0.08
C PRO A 145 16.69 23.68 -0.95
N PRO A 146 16.83 24.80 -1.69
CA PRO A 146 15.73 25.37 -2.48
C PRO A 146 15.14 24.41 -3.51
N ALA A 147 15.99 23.61 -4.17
CA ALA A 147 15.57 22.65 -5.19
C ALA A 147 14.71 21.52 -4.59
N SER A 148 15.09 21.00 -3.42
CA SER A 148 14.35 19.96 -2.71
C SER A 148 13.01 20.50 -2.19
N LEU A 149 12.98 21.73 -1.68
CA LEU A 149 11.71 22.37 -1.29
C LEU A 149 10.78 22.54 -2.49
N GLN A 150 11.22 23.20 -3.56
CA GLN A 150 10.38 23.42 -4.75
C GLN A 150 9.74 22.13 -5.29
N ARG A 151 10.41 21.00 -5.09
CA ARG A 151 9.93 19.68 -5.49
C ARG A 151 8.83 19.11 -4.59
N PHE A 152 8.92 19.25 -3.26
CA PHE A 152 8.04 18.54 -2.32
C PHE A 152 7.08 19.44 -1.54
N ILE A 153 7.47 20.69 -1.28
CA ILE A 153 6.68 21.69 -0.56
C ILE A 153 7.13 23.08 -1.01
N THR A 154 6.23 23.86 -1.63
CA THR A 154 6.51 25.20 -2.16
C THR A 154 6.03 26.31 -1.20
N PRO A 155 6.64 26.46 -0.01
CA PRO A 155 6.21 27.47 0.94
C PRO A 155 6.60 28.85 0.47
N HIS A 156 5.73 29.81 0.75
CA HIS A 156 6.03 31.23 0.66
C HIS A 156 5.91 31.81 2.07
N PHE A 157 6.73 32.79 2.42
CA PHE A 157 6.65 33.41 3.74
C PHE A 157 6.36 34.89 3.58
N THR A 158 5.44 35.40 4.40
CA THR A 158 5.04 36.81 4.40
C THR A 158 4.95 37.32 5.83
N LEU A 159 5.32 38.58 6.04
CA LEU A 159 5.10 39.31 7.28
C LEU A 159 3.83 40.12 7.15
N ALA A 160 2.89 39.95 8.06
CA ALA A 160 1.65 40.71 8.10
C ALA A 160 1.92 42.23 8.08
N GLY A 161 1.00 42.97 7.44
CA GLY A 161 1.05 44.43 7.45
C GLY A 161 0.82 45.01 8.85
N THR A 162 1.42 46.16 9.11
CA THR A 162 1.18 47.00 10.29
C THR A 162 0.43 48.27 9.87
N ALA A 163 0.08 49.12 10.84
CA ALA A 163 -0.47 50.45 10.53
C ALA A 163 0.49 51.32 9.71
N GLN A 164 1.80 51.04 9.77
CA GLN A 164 2.86 51.86 9.19
C GLN A 164 3.40 51.28 7.87
N GLU A 165 3.25 49.97 7.64
CA GLU A 165 3.84 49.27 6.51
C GLU A 165 2.95 48.13 6.01
N ARG A 166 2.94 47.93 4.70
CA ARG A 166 2.19 46.83 4.06
C ARG A 166 2.81 45.47 4.40
N GLU A 167 2.11 44.41 3.98
CA GLU A 167 2.61 43.04 4.02
C GLU A 167 3.93 42.94 3.24
N VAL A 168 4.89 42.18 3.78
CA VAL A 168 6.24 42.04 3.21
C VAL A 168 6.51 40.57 2.91
N THR A 169 6.78 40.25 1.65
CA THR A 169 7.19 38.90 1.24
C THR A 169 8.67 38.69 1.55
N LEU A 170 9.01 37.58 2.20
CA LEU A 170 10.40 37.20 2.38
C LEU A 170 10.93 36.49 1.13
N MET A 171 12.14 36.82 0.74
CA MET A 171 12.79 36.30 -0.46
C MET A 171 13.73 35.14 -0.12
N PRO A 172 13.60 33.97 -0.77
CA PRO A 172 14.49 32.84 -0.52
C PRO A 172 15.90 33.09 -1.06
N GLN A 173 16.90 32.63 -0.32
CA GLN A 173 18.32 32.66 -0.65
C GLN A 173 18.94 31.31 -0.26
N PRO A 174 19.82 30.73 -1.11
CA PRO A 174 20.58 29.54 -0.74
C PRO A 174 21.46 29.79 0.49
N ASP A 175 21.54 28.81 1.37
CA ASP A 175 22.28 28.90 2.63
C ASP A 175 22.97 27.57 2.96
N PRO A 176 24.14 27.54 3.63
CA PRO A 176 24.84 26.29 3.95
C PRO A 176 23.98 25.28 4.72
N TRP A 177 23.03 25.76 5.51
CA TRP A 177 22.14 24.92 6.32
C TRP A 177 20.73 24.79 5.69
N GLY A 178 20.56 25.12 4.40
CA GLY A 178 19.32 24.93 3.65
C GLY A 178 18.91 26.14 2.84
N THR A 179 17.75 26.71 3.17
CA THR A 179 17.23 27.91 2.51
C THR A 179 16.96 28.98 3.56
N ARG A 180 17.45 30.19 3.33
CA ARG A 180 17.21 31.36 4.19
C ARG A 180 16.25 32.31 3.49
N TRP A 181 15.18 32.71 4.14
CA TRP A 181 14.25 33.72 3.63
C TRP A 181 14.50 35.02 4.35
N VAL A 182 14.71 36.08 3.58
CA VAL A 182 15.05 37.39 4.13
C VAL A 182 14.09 38.47 3.68
N ALA A 183 13.84 39.43 4.56
CA ALA A 183 13.12 40.66 4.24
C ALA A 183 13.71 41.84 5.01
N THR A 184 13.46 43.04 4.52
CA THR A 184 13.76 44.28 5.22
C THR A 184 12.48 45.07 5.49
N THR A 185 12.46 45.75 6.62
CA THR A 185 11.35 46.62 7.05
C THR A 185 11.93 47.93 7.60
N ARG A 186 11.12 48.96 7.74
CA ARG A 186 11.51 50.30 8.23
C ARG A 186 11.13 50.52 9.69
N THR A 187 10.59 49.50 10.36
CA THR A 187 10.00 49.59 11.69
C THR A 187 10.51 48.45 12.57
N ALA A 188 10.80 48.75 13.84
CA ALA A 188 11.19 47.76 14.84
C ALA A 188 10.00 46.95 15.40
N LEU A 189 8.79 47.13 14.84
CA LEU A 189 7.59 46.52 15.37
C LEU A 189 7.52 45.03 15.05
N PRO A 190 7.17 44.16 16.02
CA PRO A 190 6.87 42.76 15.76
C PRO A 190 5.76 42.58 14.73
N ARG A 191 5.81 41.49 13.97
CA ARG A 191 4.83 41.16 12.93
C ARG A 191 4.40 39.71 12.99
N GLY A 192 3.20 39.42 12.50
CA GLY A 192 2.79 38.04 12.26
C GLY A 192 3.52 37.44 11.06
N LEU A 193 4.27 36.36 11.26
CA LEU A 193 4.81 35.55 10.19
C LEU A 193 3.72 34.60 9.69
N ARG A 194 3.46 34.63 8.38
CA ARG A 194 2.47 33.79 7.70
C ARG A 194 3.17 32.90 6.69
N VAL A 195 2.84 31.61 6.72
CA VAL A 195 3.25 30.66 5.68
C VAL A 195 2.13 30.61 4.64
N MET A 196 2.45 31.01 3.41
CA MET A 196 1.53 31.14 2.30
C MET A 196 1.71 30.01 1.30
N ARG A 197 0.61 29.56 0.70
CA ARG A 197 0.60 28.59 -0.40
C ARG A 197 -0.57 28.85 -1.34
N GLY A 198 -0.30 29.01 -2.63
CA GLY A 198 -1.34 29.32 -3.62
C GLY A 198 -2.16 30.58 -3.28
N GLY A 199 -1.54 31.58 -2.63
CA GLY A 199 -2.22 32.80 -2.16
C GLY A 199 -3.00 32.67 -0.85
N ARG A 200 -2.95 31.51 -0.16
CA ARG A 200 -3.66 31.29 1.12
C ARG A 200 -2.71 31.09 2.30
N CYS A 201 -3.11 31.59 3.47
CA CYS A 201 -2.32 31.51 4.71
C CYS A 201 -2.45 30.14 5.39
N HIS A 202 -1.38 29.69 6.03
CA HIS A 202 -1.30 28.52 6.90
C HIS A 202 -1.36 28.99 8.35
N GLU A 203 -2.55 29.01 8.94
CA GLU A 203 -2.70 29.58 10.29
C GLU A 203 -1.90 28.78 11.33
N GLY A 204 -1.91 27.44 11.26
CA GLY A 204 -1.19 26.59 12.21
C GLY A 204 0.34 26.60 12.15
N LEU A 205 0.92 27.10 11.05
CA LEU A 205 2.37 27.26 10.90
C LEU A 205 2.80 28.73 10.95
N GLY A 206 1.85 29.64 11.17
CA GLY A 206 2.18 31.04 11.39
C GLY A 206 2.76 31.27 12.79
N ILE A 207 3.57 32.31 12.93
CA ILE A 207 4.05 32.78 14.23
C ILE A 207 3.40 34.14 14.47
N ALA A 208 2.67 34.26 15.57
CA ALA A 208 1.87 35.46 15.86
C ALA A 208 2.72 36.74 15.90
N GLU A 209 3.92 36.66 16.47
CA GLU A 209 4.86 37.77 16.58
C GLU A 209 6.29 37.29 16.33
N VAL A 210 6.90 37.78 15.26
CA VAL A 210 8.33 37.68 14.98
C VAL A 210 8.97 39.06 15.13
N THR A 211 10.15 39.11 15.73
CA THR A 211 10.81 40.38 16.09
C THR A 211 11.87 40.76 15.04
N PRO A 212 11.85 42.00 14.53
CA PRO A 212 12.89 42.47 13.61
C PRO A 212 14.26 42.53 14.29
N GLN A 213 15.32 42.34 13.51
CA GLN A 213 16.70 42.39 14.00
C GLN A 213 17.43 43.60 13.40
N SER A 214 18.21 44.30 14.23
CA SER A 214 19.05 45.43 13.79
C SER A 214 20.25 44.97 12.95
N THR A 215 20.60 43.69 13.02
CA THR A 215 21.71 43.09 12.27
C THR A 215 21.18 42.10 11.24
N PRO A 216 21.61 42.16 9.97
CA PRO A 216 21.22 41.18 8.96
C PRO A 216 21.71 39.77 9.29
N GLY A 217 20.93 38.76 8.87
CA GLY A 217 21.32 37.36 8.94
C GLY A 217 21.06 36.65 10.27
N VAL A 218 20.54 37.34 11.29
CA VAL A 218 20.12 36.72 12.55
C VAL A 218 18.82 35.93 12.33
N VAL A 219 18.90 34.61 12.43
CA VAL A 219 17.76 33.69 12.28
C VAL A 219 17.21 33.33 13.66
N ARG A 220 15.93 33.62 13.92
CA ARG A 220 15.23 33.22 15.16
C ARG A 220 14.12 32.19 14.91
N GLU A 221 13.73 32.03 13.66
CA GLU A 221 12.64 31.18 13.21
C GLU A 221 13.23 30.13 12.27
N ARG A 222 13.08 28.85 12.64
CA ARG A 222 13.53 27.72 11.82
C ARG A 222 12.43 26.68 11.68
N TYR A 223 12.32 26.12 10.47
CA TYR A 223 11.46 25.00 10.15
C TYR A 223 12.27 23.82 9.60
N LEU A 224 11.75 22.61 9.79
CA LEU A 224 12.23 21.39 9.16
C LEU A 224 11.19 20.89 8.17
N ALA A 225 11.67 20.39 7.03
CA ALA A 225 10.84 19.65 6.10
C ALA A 225 10.95 18.16 6.41
N LEU A 226 9.82 17.46 6.51
CA LEU A 226 9.77 16.02 6.72
C LEU A 226 8.71 15.37 5.86
N MET A 227 8.89 14.09 5.58
CA MET A 227 7.98 13.35 4.71
C MET A 227 7.25 12.24 5.50
N PRO A 228 5.92 12.34 5.65
CA PRO A 228 5.17 11.38 6.45
C PRO A 228 5.01 10.04 5.73
N THR A 229 5.23 8.95 6.46
CA THR A 229 5.11 7.56 5.99
C THR A 229 4.47 6.69 7.06
N VAL A 230 4.08 5.47 6.68
CA VAL A 230 3.63 4.44 7.61
C VAL A 230 4.42 3.16 7.38
N ARG A 231 4.56 2.35 8.43
CA ARG A 231 5.22 1.05 8.34
C ARG A 231 4.23 -0.05 8.01
N LEU A 232 4.49 -0.77 6.94
CA LEU A 232 3.81 -2.00 6.53
C LEU A 232 4.82 -3.17 6.57
N GLY A 233 4.67 -4.08 7.54
CA GLY A 233 5.70 -5.10 7.82
C GLY A 233 7.04 -4.45 8.19
N GLN A 234 8.09 -4.75 7.42
CA GLN A 234 9.41 -4.10 7.54
C GLN A 234 9.59 -2.86 6.65
N ARG A 235 8.55 -2.43 5.92
CA ARG A 235 8.69 -1.44 4.84
C ARG A 235 8.05 -0.11 5.21
N LEU A 236 8.68 0.99 4.84
CA LEU A 236 7.99 2.29 4.81
C LEU A 236 7.23 2.47 3.49
N VAL A 237 5.99 2.94 3.59
CA VAL A 237 5.08 3.18 2.48
C VAL A 237 4.30 4.48 2.66
N PHE A 238 3.80 5.04 1.57
CA PHE A 238 2.85 6.16 1.61
C PHE A 238 1.42 5.62 1.63
N PRO A 239 0.58 6.00 2.61
CA PRO A 239 -0.84 5.67 2.57
C PRO A 239 -1.52 6.30 1.35
N ALA A 240 -2.47 5.60 0.72
CA ALA A 240 -3.18 6.12 -0.46
C ALA A 240 -4.32 7.09 -0.14
N HIS A 241 -4.83 7.03 1.08
CA HIS A 241 -5.99 7.77 1.58
C HIS A 241 -5.83 7.95 3.10
N GLY A 242 -6.67 8.81 3.67
CA GLY A 242 -6.66 9.16 5.09
C GLY A 242 -6.17 10.59 5.31
N TYR A 243 -5.79 10.88 6.54
CA TYR A 243 -5.47 12.23 7.00
C TYR A 243 -4.18 12.23 7.82
N TYR A 244 -3.41 13.32 7.72
CA TYR A 244 -2.33 13.62 8.64
C TYR A 244 -2.72 14.78 9.54
N TYR A 245 -2.37 14.70 10.81
CA TYR A 245 -2.61 15.73 11.80
C TYR A 245 -1.29 16.16 12.44
N HIS A 246 -1.04 17.46 12.45
CA HIS A 246 0.09 18.07 13.17
C HIS A 246 -0.42 18.77 14.42
N PHE A 247 0.07 18.33 15.57
CA PHE A 247 -0.23 18.92 16.87
C PHE A 247 0.99 19.65 17.42
N VAL A 248 0.76 20.82 18.00
CA VAL A 248 1.77 21.63 18.68
C VAL A 248 1.22 21.97 20.07
N ALA A 249 1.98 21.64 21.11
CA ALA A 249 1.56 21.79 22.51
C ALA A 249 0.16 21.21 22.79
N GLY A 250 -0.12 20.04 22.22
CA GLY A 250 -1.39 19.33 22.39
C GLY A 250 -2.58 19.89 21.60
N ARG A 251 -2.40 20.92 20.77
CA ARG A 251 -3.47 21.51 19.96
C ARG A 251 -3.26 21.27 18.47
N LEU A 252 -4.34 21.07 17.73
CA LEU A 252 -4.28 20.91 16.28
C LEU A 252 -3.72 22.19 15.62
N ALA A 253 -2.52 22.08 15.04
CA ALA A 253 -1.97 23.09 14.17
C ALA A 253 -2.57 22.96 12.77
N GLN A 254 -2.58 21.75 12.20
CA GLN A 254 -3.06 21.54 10.84
C GLN A 254 -3.47 20.10 10.54
N GLU A 255 -4.54 19.96 9.75
CA GLU A 255 -4.95 18.70 9.11
C GLU A 255 -4.60 18.72 7.60
N TYR A 256 -4.22 17.55 7.09
CA TYR A 256 -3.95 17.32 5.68
C TYR A 256 -4.73 16.10 5.20
N GLU A 257 -5.41 16.21 4.06
CA GLU A 257 -6.11 15.12 3.38
C GLU A 257 -5.16 14.46 2.37
N ILE A 258 -5.02 13.14 2.41
CA ILE A 258 -4.26 12.39 1.41
C ILE A 258 -5.11 12.24 0.15
N VAL A 259 -4.67 12.90 -0.92
CA VAL A 259 -5.41 12.95 -2.19
C VAL A 259 -4.94 11.86 -3.15
N SER A 260 -3.63 11.61 -3.21
CA SER A 260 -3.06 10.62 -4.12
C SER A 260 -1.68 10.15 -3.65
N GLY A 261 -1.66 9.07 -2.89
CA GLY A 261 -0.43 8.38 -2.50
C GLY A 261 0.55 9.21 -1.72
N TRP A 262 1.62 9.66 -2.36
CA TRP A 262 2.62 10.53 -1.72
C TRP A 262 2.21 12.00 -1.70
N ALA A 263 1.06 12.35 -2.28
CA ALA A 263 0.56 13.72 -2.38
C ALA A 263 -0.68 13.94 -1.51
N PHE A 264 -0.65 15.01 -0.71
CA PHE A 264 -1.72 15.42 0.18
C PHE A 264 -1.99 16.92 0.06
N ALA A 265 -3.24 17.30 0.30
CA ALA A 265 -3.71 18.67 0.31
C ALA A 265 -3.93 19.12 1.75
N ARG A 266 -3.74 20.41 1.99
CA ARG A 266 -4.08 21.04 3.27
C ARG A 266 -5.60 21.22 3.35
N THR A 267 -6.21 20.89 4.49
CA THR A 267 -7.62 21.23 4.75
C THR A 267 -7.72 22.60 5.41
N ARG A 268 -8.92 23.18 5.45
CA ARG A 268 -9.18 24.45 6.17
C ARG A 268 -9.34 24.26 7.67
N SER A 269 -9.08 23.06 8.18
CA SER A 269 -9.12 22.76 9.61
C SER A 269 -7.88 23.31 10.32
N ALA A 270 -8.09 24.14 11.33
CA ALA A 270 -7.04 24.71 12.16
C ALA A 270 -7.59 25.07 13.55
N GLY A 271 -6.71 25.14 14.55
CA GLY A 271 -7.04 25.71 15.86
C GLY A 271 -8.08 24.93 16.67
N GLY A 272 -8.26 23.64 16.39
CA GLY A 272 -9.26 22.78 17.06
C GLY A 272 -10.61 22.68 16.34
N ARG A 273 -10.75 23.21 15.13
CA ARG A 273 -11.98 23.10 14.33
C ARG A 273 -11.72 22.35 13.03
N LEU A 274 -12.57 21.37 12.73
CA LEU A 274 -12.56 20.66 11.45
C LEU A 274 -13.45 21.36 10.41
N VAL A 275 -12.97 21.43 9.16
CA VAL A 275 -13.66 22.05 8.02
C VAL A 275 -13.47 21.18 6.77
N ASP A 276 -14.54 20.87 6.04
CA ASP A 276 -14.51 19.94 4.89
C ASP A 276 -13.73 20.46 3.67
N GLU A 277 -13.51 21.76 3.60
CA GLU A 277 -12.85 22.39 2.46
C GLU A 277 -11.33 22.16 2.48
N ARG A 278 -10.75 22.01 1.28
CA ARG A 278 -9.30 21.91 1.07
C ARG A 278 -8.76 23.01 0.16
N ASP A 279 -7.45 23.21 0.21
CA ASP A 279 -6.76 24.14 -0.68
C ASP A 279 -6.35 23.50 -2.01
N GLU A 280 -6.19 24.32 -3.06
CA GLU A 280 -5.95 23.89 -4.44
C GLU A 280 -4.50 23.40 -4.72
N GLY A 281 -3.74 22.94 -3.72
CA GLY A 281 -2.33 22.57 -3.86
C GLY A 281 -1.92 21.25 -3.21
N LEU A 282 -1.26 20.38 -3.98
CA LEU A 282 -0.74 19.08 -3.50
C LEU A 282 0.74 19.17 -3.09
N GLN A 283 1.08 18.66 -1.91
CA GLN A 283 2.46 18.57 -1.41
C GLN A 283 2.76 17.15 -0.95
N SER A 284 4.04 16.85 -0.74
CA SER A 284 4.49 15.53 -0.29
C SER A 284 5.37 15.60 0.96
N ALA A 285 5.73 16.80 1.41
CA ALA A 285 6.39 17.04 2.68
C ALA A 285 5.55 17.97 3.57
N LEU A 286 5.81 17.92 4.87
CA LEU A 286 5.26 18.77 5.91
C LEU A 286 6.36 19.69 6.44
N LEU A 287 5.99 20.90 6.87
CA LEU A 287 6.86 21.75 7.66
C LEU A 287 6.52 21.60 9.14
N VAL A 288 7.54 21.48 9.98
CA VAL A 288 7.40 21.50 11.44
C VAL A 288 8.33 22.55 12.04
N PHE A 289 8.00 23.02 13.23
CA PHE A 289 8.82 24.02 13.91
C PHE A 289 10.13 23.39 14.41
N ASP A 290 11.23 24.11 14.28
CA ASP A 290 12.53 23.77 14.89
C ASP A 290 13.00 24.83 15.87
N GLN A 291 12.72 26.10 15.54
CA GLN A 291 13.04 27.21 16.41
C GLN A 291 11.98 28.29 16.23
N VAL A 292 11.47 28.83 17.35
CA VAL A 292 10.49 29.92 17.38
C VAL A 292 11.00 30.98 18.35
N GLY A 293 11.19 32.21 17.86
CA GLY A 293 11.69 33.31 18.69
C GLY A 293 13.10 33.09 19.26
N GLY A 294 13.89 32.21 18.64
CA GLY A 294 15.21 31.83 19.14
C GLY A 294 15.23 30.67 20.14
N ALA A 295 14.07 30.15 20.56
CA ALA A 295 13.94 29.04 21.50
C ALA A 295 13.44 27.76 20.82
N ALA A 296 13.59 26.63 21.51
CA ALA A 296 12.99 25.37 21.08
C ALA A 296 11.45 25.49 21.07
N PRO A 297 10.76 24.93 20.06
CA PRO A 297 9.31 24.96 19.98
C PRO A 297 8.68 24.12 21.10
N GLY A 298 7.37 24.29 21.29
CA GLY A 298 6.59 23.38 22.12
C GLY A 298 6.64 21.94 21.59
N GLU A 299 6.20 20.99 22.40
CA GLU A 299 6.14 19.57 22.01
C GLU A 299 5.27 19.38 20.77
N GLN A 300 5.77 18.63 19.79
CA GLN A 300 5.10 18.42 18.50
C GLN A 300 4.81 16.95 18.28
N HIS A 301 3.60 16.66 17.80
CA HIS A 301 3.18 15.32 17.44
C HIS A 301 2.64 15.28 16.02
N LEU A 302 2.91 14.18 15.31
CA LEU A 302 2.33 13.89 14.01
C LEU A 302 1.52 12.59 14.10
N ALA A 303 0.25 12.65 13.73
CA ALA A 303 -0.61 11.47 13.63
C ALA A 303 -1.00 11.22 12.17
N TYR A 304 -1.11 9.95 11.81
CA TYR A 304 -1.84 9.51 10.63
C TYR A 304 -3.19 8.96 11.12
N CYS A 305 -4.29 9.26 10.45
CA CYS A 305 -5.57 8.60 10.72
C CYS A 305 -6.16 8.11 9.39
N PRO A 306 -6.52 6.82 9.26
CA PRO A 306 -7.08 6.30 8.02
C PRO A 306 -8.46 6.87 7.67
N GLN A 307 -9.22 7.22 8.69
CA GLN A 307 -10.46 7.97 8.59
C GLN A 307 -10.23 9.35 9.21
N ARG A 308 -11.03 10.32 8.75
CA ARG A 308 -11.01 11.65 9.33
C ARG A 308 -11.54 11.57 10.75
N LEU A 309 -10.93 12.31 11.67
CA LEU A 309 -11.49 12.51 13.00
C LEU A 309 -12.82 13.27 12.89
N GLU A 310 -13.76 12.96 13.77
CA GLU A 310 -14.93 13.80 14.03
C GLU A 310 -14.57 14.95 14.99
N GLN A 311 -15.41 15.98 15.06
CA GLN A 311 -15.15 17.15 15.91
C GLN A 311 -15.09 16.75 17.40
N ASP A 312 -16.00 15.88 17.85
CA ASP A 312 -16.02 15.39 19.23
C ASP A 312 -14.76 14.56 19.55
N GLU A 313 -14.25 13.79 18.58
CA GLU A 313 -13.00 13.02 18.73
C GLU A 313 -11.79 13.95 18.84
N LEU A 314 -11.75 15.04 18.05
CA LEU A 314 -10.71 16.05 18.12
C LEU A 314 -10.71 16.79 19.46
N ASP A 315 -11.89 17.15 19.96
CA ASP A 315 -12.06 17.85 21.23
C ASP A 315 -11.72 16.95 22.44
N ALA A 316 -11.83 15.64 22.28
CA ALA A 316 -11.46 14.64 23.29
C ALA A 316 -9.98 14.25 23.30
N ILE A 317 -9.14 14.78 22.41
CA ILE A 317 -7.71 14.45 22.37
C ILE A 317 -7.01 14.87 23.67
N SER A 318 -6.45 13.88 24.36
CA SER A 318 -5.68 14.05 25.58
C SER A 318 -4.17 13.79 25.35
N PRO A 319 -3.29 14.17 26.29
CA PRO A 319 -1.88 13.78 26.24
C PRO A 319 -1.67 12.27 26.12
N GLU A 320 -2.51 11.46 26.79
CA GLU A 320 -2.48 10.01 26.72
C GLU A 320 -2.84 9.50 25.31
N TRP A 321 -3.84 10.13 24.68
CA TRP A 321 -4.20 9.82 23.29
C TRP A 321 -3.02 10.11 22.35
N LEU A 322 -2.38 11.27 22.49
CA LEU A 322 -1.21 11.63 21.67
C LEU A 322 -0.06 10.64 21.85
N GLN A 323 0.18 10.18 23.08
CA GLN A 323 1.22 9.20 23.36
C GLN A 323 0.92 7.82 22.74
N ALA A 324 -0.36 7.43 22.65
CA ALA A 324 -0.77 6.15 22.09
C ALA A 324 -0.92 6.14 20.57
N HIS A 325 -1.31 7.27 19.97
CA HIS A 325 -1.78 7.34 18.58
C HIS A 325 -0.98 8.29 17.68
N ALA A 326 -0.08 9.09 18.23
CA ALA A 326 0.73 10.05 17.46
C ALA A 326 2.23 9.86 17.72
N LEU A 327 3.04 10.17 16.70
CA LEU A 327 4.48 10.22 16.84
C LEU A 327 4.88 11.54 17.49
N ARG A 328 5.47 11.48 18.69
CA ARG A 328 6.21 12.60 19.28
C ARG A 328 7.50 12.84 18.48
N LEU A 329 7.69 14.06 17.98
CA LEU A 329 8.87 14.40 17.18
C LEU A 329 10.11 14.60 18.05
N ASP A 330 11.17 13.86 17.73
CA ASP A 330 12.52 14.09 18.24
C ASP A 330 13.30 14.95 17.23
N LEU A 331 13.34 16.26 17.46
CA LEU A 331 14.01 17.20 16.56
C LEU A 331 15.53 16.94 16.46
N ALA A 332 16.16 16.42 17.51
CA ALA A 332 17.59 16.10 17.47
C ALA A 332 17.87 14.92 16.52
N ALA A 333 17.02 13.89 16.57
CA ALA A 333 17.08 12.78 15.62
C ALA A 333 16.84 13.24 14.18
N VAL A 334 15.91 14.19 13.97
CA VAL A 334 15.66 14.79 12.64
C VAL A 334 16.89 15.54 12.11
N HIS A 335 17.56 16.34 12.95
CA HIS A 335 18.80 17.02 12.56
C HIS A 335 19.92 16.04 12.20
N SER A 336 20.12 14.99 13.00
CA SER A 336 21.11 13.94 12.69
C SER A 336 20.84 13.29 11.34
N ALA A 337 19.58 12.93 11.09
CA ALA A 337 19.13 12.33 9.83
C ALA A 337 19.41 13.23 8.61
N ILE A 338 19.17 14.55 8.74
CA ILE A 338 19.45 15.52 7.66
C ILE A 338 20.96 15.69 7.44
N GLY A 339 21.75 15.77 8.52
CA GLY A 339 23.21 15.89 8.45
C GLY A 339 23.87 14.69 7.76
N GLU A 340 23.51 13.47 8.17
CA GLU A 340 23.99 12.24 7.53
C GLU A 340 23.64 12.16 6.04
N GLY A 341 22.48 12.68 5.64
CA GLY A 341 22.07 12.76 4.25
C GLY A 341 22.89 13.77 3.43
N ALA A 342 23.28 14.89 4.04
CA ALA A 342 24.06 15.94 3.39
C ALA A 342 25.52 15.51 3.10
N ASP A 343 26.13 14.73 4.00
CA ASP A 343 27.52 14.28 3.91
C ASP A 343 27.74 13.10 2.94
N ALA A 344 26.67 12.52 2.38
CA ALA A 344 26.76 11.38 1.47
C ALA A 344 27.31 11.77 0.07
N PRO A 345 28.19 10.95 -0.56
CA PRO A 345 28.78 11.24 -1.87
C PRO A 345 27.74 11.44 -2.96
N THR A 346 27.94 12.45 -3.81
CA THR A 346 27.07 12.72 -4.97
C THR A 346 27.08 11.51 -5.90
N GLY A 347 25.96 10.79 -6.01
CA GLY A 347 25.82 9.58 -6.82
C GLY A 347 25.69 8.26 -6.04
N SER A 348 25.83 8.26 -4.71
CA SER A 348 25.48 7.08 -3.91
C SER A 348 23.95 6.96 -3.77
N GLN A 349 23.36 5.83 -4.17
CA GLN A 349 21.99 5.48 -3.79
C GLN A 349 21.97 5.19 -2.28
N ARG A 350 21.58 6.18 -1.47
CA ARG A 350 21.24 5.94 -0.06
C ARG A 350 19.83 6.44 0.21
N ALA A 351 19.02 5.60 0.83
CA ALA A 351 17.68 5.95 1.32
C ALA A 351 17.77 7.11 2.33
N PRO A 352 16.73 7.97 2.44
CA PRO A 352 16.65 8.94 3.52
C PRO A 352 16.80 8.24 4.87
N ALA A 353 17.39 8.91 5.85
CA ALA A 353 17.46 8.40 7.21
C ALA A 353 16.03 8.18 7.78
N GLU A 354 15.82 7.00 8.36
CA GLU A 354 14.55 6.57 8.94
C GLU A 354 14.51 6.94 10.42
N ILE A 355 13.56 7.78 10.82
CA ILE A 355 13.39 8.14 12.24
C ILE A 355 12.38 7.16 12.86
N ASN A 356 12.83 6.43 13.88
CA ASN A 356 12.06 5.44 14.64
C ASN A 356 11.61 4.17 13.87
N ALA A 357 12.47 3.56 13.02
CA ALA A 357 12.86 2.12 13.04
C ALA A 357 13.77 1.65 11.86
N ALA A 358 13.73 0.33 11.59
CA ALA A 358 14.78 -0.56 11.09
C ALA A 358 15.08 -0.48 9.59
N ALA A 359 16.36 -0.74 9.30
CA ALA A 359 17.06 -0.48 8.07
C ALA A 359 16.43 -1.00 6.76
N SER A 360 16.54 -0.15 5.74
CA SER A 360 16.66 -0.49 4.31
C SER A 360 15.34 -0.68 3.54
N SER A 361 14.62 0.41 3.29
CA SER A 361 13.52 0.41 2.32
C SER A 361 13.94 0.97 0.94
N HIS A 362 14.59 0.16 0.09
CA HIS A 362 14.66 0.41 -1.36
C HIS A 362 13.85 -0.66 -2.11
N TYR A 363 12.82 -0.24 -2.86
CA TYR A 363 12.02 -1.17 -3.68
C TYR A 363 12.07 -0.83 -5.17
N PRO A 364 12.07 -1.84 -6.06
CA PRO A 364 11.89 -1.65 -7.49
C PRO A 364 10.48 -1.16 -7.87
N CYS A 365 10.40 -0.43 -8.99
CA CYS A 365 9.21 0.22 -9.56
C CYS A 365 7.98 -0.72 -9.71
N GLY A 366 6.77 -0.17 -9.58
CA GLY A 366 5.50 -0.79 -10.06
C GLY A 366 4.46 -1.29 -9.04
N GLN A 367 4.73 -1.33 -7.73
CA GLN A 367 3.82 -2.01 -6.78
C GLN A 367 2.78 -1.07 -6.14
N THR A 368 1.51 -1.49 -6.18
CA THR A 368 0.43 -1.03 -5.29
C THR A 368 0.14 -2.22 -4.36
N HIS A 369 0.42 -2.11 -3.06
CA HIS A 369 0.13 -3.20 -2.12
C HIS A 369 -1.24 -2.98 -1.49
N LEU A 370 -2.07 -4.03 -1.54
CA LEU A 370 -3.30 -4.15 -0.76
C LEU A 370 -2.95 -4.97 0.49
N ASP A 371 -2.66 -4.32 1.60
CA ASP A 371 -2.86 -4.96 2.91
C ASP A 371 -4.18 -4.42 3.47
N SER A 372 -4.99 -5.31 4.03
CA SER A 372 -6.28 -4.99 4.67
C SER A 372 -7.33 -4.23 3.83
N GLY A 373 -7.30 -4.31 2.50
CA GLY A 373 -8.24 -3.59 1.64
C GLY A 373 -7.93 -2.09 1.52
N ARG A 374 -6.84 -1.63 2.14
CA ARG A 374 -6.29 -0.30 1.98
C ARG A 374 -5.20 -0.30 0.92
N ARG A 375 -5.11 0.78 0.14
CA ARG A 375 -4.04 0.95 -0.85
C ARG A 375 -2.88 1.67 -0.18
N TYR A 376 -1.67 1.13 -0.32
CA TYR A 376 -0.43 1.81 0.05
C TYR A 376 0.50 1.88 -1.16
N PHE A 377 1.26 2.97 -1.26
CA PHE A 377 2.20 3.21 -2.34
C PHE A 377 3.63 2.95 -1.84
N ALA A 378 4.31 2.02 -2.51
CA ALA A 378 5.72 1.78 -2.26
C ALA A 378 6.57 3.00 -2.65
N ILE A 379 7.68 3.18 -1.93
CA ILE A 379 8.70 4.18 -2.25
C ILE A 379 9.53 3.62 -3.43
N ARG A 380 9.15 4.01 -4.64
CA ARG A 380 9.56 3.40 -5.92
C ARG A 380 10.71 4.11 -6.65
N SER A 381 11.02 5.35 -6.26
CA SER A 381 11.91 6.23 -7.01
C SER A 381 12.67 7.16 -6.08
N ALA A 382 13.96 7.39 -6.38
CA ALA A 382 14.73 8.49 -5.80
C ALA A 382 14.11 9.86 -6.13
N GLN A 383 13.09 9.92 -6.99
CA GLN A 383 12.31 11.12 -7.21
C GLN A 383 11.24 11.41 -6.16
N LEU A 384 10.84 10.40 -5.40
CA LEU A 384 9.82 10.53 -4.35
C LEU A 384 10.42 10.81 -2.98
N VAL A 385 11.74 10.76 -2.87
CA VAL A 385 12.49 10.96 -1.64
C VAL A 385 13.67 11.88 -1.89
N ASP A 386 14.17 12.50 -0.84
CA ASP A 386 15.33 13.38 -0.90
C ASP A 386 16.20 13.16 0.33
N ARG A 387 17.51 13.16 0.15
CA ARG A 387 18.46 13.01 1.27
C ARG A 387 18.36 14.16 2.28
N HIS A 388 17.82 15.31 1.87
CA HIS A 388 17.61 16.47 2.72
C HIS A 388 16.21 16.52 3.35
N ILE A 389 15.36 15.52 3.12
CA ILE A 389 14.01 15.42 3.71
C ILE A 389 13.85 14.01 4.31
N PRO A 390 13.95 13.88 5.65
CA PRO A 390 13.86 12.58 6.30
C PRO A 390 12.45 12.00 6.20
N LEU A 391 12.40 10.66 6.13
CA LEU A 391 11.15 9.91 6.20
C LEU A 391 10.80 9.67 7.67
N VAL A 392 9.54 9.92 7.99
CA VAL A 392 9.04 9.82 9.36
C VAL A 392 7.93 8.78 9.42
N ASN A 393 8.11 7.76 10.26
CA ASN A 393 7.13 6.69 10.43
C ASN A 393 6.05 7.09 11.45
N LEU A 394 4.87 7.45 10.95
CA LEU A 394 3.76 7.95 11.77
C LEU A 394 2.89 6.85 12.38
N TRP A 395 2.91 5.64 11.80
CA TRP A 395 1.98 4.59 12.17
C TRP A 395 2.58 3.23 11.81
N ARG A 396 2.45 2.22 12.68
CA ARG A 396 2.69 0.81 12.32
C ARG A 396 1.37 0.19 11.91
N VAL A 397 1.18 -0.10 10.62
CA VAL A 397 -0.08 -0.68 10.12
C VAL A 397 -0.33 -1.92 10.95
N SER A 398 -1.41 -1.88 11.72
CA SER A 398 -1.64 -2.89 12.73
C SER A 398 -1.94 -4.19 12.00
N ALA A 399 -1.13 -5.20 12.28
CA ALA A 399 -1.27 -6.50 11.65
C ALA A 399 -2.48 -7.30 12.20
N ARG A 400 -3.32 -6.69 13.03
CA ARG A 400 -4.43 -7.37 13.72
C ARG A 400 -5.43 -7.93 12.72
N VAL A 401 -5.75 -9.19 12.91
CA VAL A 401 -6.78 -9.88 12.13
C VAL A 401 -8.15 -9.44 12.65
N ALA A 402 -9.18 -9.44 11.82
CA ALA A 402 -10.55 -9.35 12.29
C ALA A 402 -11.33 -10.52 11.70
N TYR A 403 -12.37 -10.99 12.37
CA TYR A 403 -13.08 -12.20 11.97
C TYR A 403 -14.55 -11.90 11.74
N VAL A 404 -15.01 -12.17 10.53
CA VAL A 404 -16.44 -12.15 10.18
C VAL A 404 -16.89 -13.61 10.07
N ILE A 405 -17.57 -14.11 11.09
CA ILE A 405 -18.08 -15.48 11.10
C ILE A 405 -19.29 -15.55 10.17
N ASN A 406 -19.23 -16.41 9.15
CA ASN A 406 -20.35 -16.76 8.29
C ASN A 406 -20.85 -18.15 8.67
N THR A 407 -22.11 -18.24 9.05
CA THR A 407 -22.77 -19.50 9.37
C THR A 407 -24.19 -19.51 8.81
N ILE A 408 -24.71 -20.69 8.48
CA ILE A 408 -26.05 -20.86 7.91
C ILE A 408 -26.88 -21.80 8.78
N LEU A 409 -28.14 -21.47 8.99
CA LEU A 409 -29.05 -22.27 9.82
C LEU A 409 -30.49 -22.23 9.30
N PRO A 410 -31.26 -23.32 9.43
CA PRO A 410 -32.69 -23.28 9.19
C PRO A 410 -33.39 -22.29 10.13
N TYR A 411 -34.42 -21.58 9.64
CA TYR A 411 -35.15 -20.59 10.46
C TYR A 411 -35.76 -21.17 11.75
N GLY A 412 -36.04 -22.48 11.79
CA GLY A 412 -36.53 -23.16 12.99
C GLY A 412 -35.48 -23.34 14.09
N GLU A 413 -34.19 -23.14 13.82
CA GLU A 413 -33.10 -23.28 14.81
C GLU A 413 -32.67 -21.94 15.44
N LEU A 414 -33.28 -20.82 15.05
CA LEU A 414 -32.91 -19.48 15.54
C LEU A 414 -32.94 -19.34 17.07
N ALA A 415 -33.80 -20.10 17.76
CA ALA A 415 -33.87 -20.08 19.22
C ALA A 415 -32.56 -20.52 19.91
N ARG A 416 -31.70 -21.26 19.19
CA ARG A 416 -30.39 -21.73 19.67
C ARG A 416 -29.27 -20.70 19.47
N LEU A 417 -29.58 -19.53 18.91
CA LEU A 417 -28.58 -18.50 18.63
C LEU A 417 -27.73 -18.12 19.87
N PRO A 418 -28.31 -17.86 21.07
CA PRO A 418 -27.50 -17.46 22.22
C PRO A 418 -26.48 -18.52 22.65
N GLU A 419 -26.86 -19.80 22.65
CA GLU A 419 -25.95 -20.89 23.04
C GLU A 419 -24.82 -21.10 22.02
N VAL A 420 -25.10 -20.93 20.73
CA VAL A 420 -24.11 -21.07 19.66
C VAL A 420 -23.13 -19.90 19.66
N VAL A 421 -23.62 -18.66 19.78
CA VAL A 421 -22.75 -17.47 19.89
C VAL A 421 -21.85 -17.56 21.12
N ALA A 422 -22.39 -18.02 22.25
CA ALA A 422 -21.60 -18.25 23.46
C ALA A 422 -20.55 -19.35 23.26
N ALA A 423 -20.80 -20.37 22.45
CA ALA A 423 -19.81 -21.40 22.13
C ALA A 423 -18.71 -20.89 21.18
N MET A 424 -19.08 -20.11 20.16
CA MET A 424 -18.16 -19.52 19.18
C MET A 424 -17.22 -18.46 19.78
N THR A 425 -17.61 -17.83 20.89
CA THR A 425 -16.85 -16.74 21.52
C THR A 425 -16.18 -17.13 22.84
N ARG A 426 -16.42 -18.35 23.33
CA ARG A 426 -15.90 -18.82 24.62
C ARG A 426 -14.38 -18.85 24.63
N GLY A 427 -13.77 -18.15 25.58
CA GLY A 427 -12.32 -18.16 25.79
C GLY A 427 -11.56 -17.19 24.89
N LEU A 428 -12.25 -16.36 24.10
CA LEU A 428 -11.63 -15.23 23.40
C LEU A 428 -11.10 -14.19 24.38
N ALA A 429 -9.92 -13.63 24.09
CA ALA A 429 -9.42 -12.45 24.76
C ALA A 429 -10.32 -11.21 24.49
N ALA A 430 -10.37 -10.28 25.44
CA ALA A 430 -11.20 -9.07 25.33
C ALA A 430 -10.84 -8.20 24.11
N ASP A 431 -9.56 -8.13 23.74
CA ASP A 431 -9.09 -7.43 22.54
C ASP A 431 -9.59 -8.10 21.25
N THR A 432 -9.56 -9.44 21.19
CA THR A 432 -10.03 -10.20 20.04
C THR A 432 -11.54 -10.12 19.89
N LEU A 433 -12.28 -10.10 21.00
CA LEU A 433 -13.75 -9.99 21.00
C LEU A 433 -14.24 -8.73 20.26
N GLN A 434 -13.53 -7.61 20.37
CA GLN A 434 -13.84 -6.36 19.65
C GLN A 434 -13.62 -6.45 18.13
N ARG A 435 -12.92 -7.49 17.67
CA ARG A 435 -12.55 -7.74 16.28
C ARG A 435 -13.33 -8.90 15.66
N VAL A 436 -14.41 -9.34 16.30
CA VAL A 436 -15.26 -10.45 15.86
C VAL A 436 -16.69 -9.96 15.62
N ALA A 437 -17.24 -10.30 14.46
CA ALA A 437 -18.65 -10.14 14.14
C ALA A 437 -19.21 -11.42 13.52
N ILE A 438 -20.53 -11.65 13.63
CA ILE A 438 -21.21 -12.85 13.13
C ILE A 438 -22.31 -12.44 12.15
N VAL A 439 -22.31 -13.05 10.97
CA VAL A 439 -23.39 -12.93 9.99
C VAL A 439 -24.02 -14.31 9.78
N LEU A 440 -25.31 -14.43 10.09
CA LEU A 440 -26.05 -15.68 9.98
C LEU A 440 -27.03 -15.66 8.82
N GLY A 441 -26.86 -16.62 7.91
CA GLY A 441 -27.81 -16.89 6.83
C GLY A 441 -28.97 -17.76 7.32
N VAL A 442 -30.09 -17.12 7.64
CA VAL A 442 -31.32 -17.79 8.11
C VAL A 442 -32.09 -18.29 6.90
N ASN A 443 -32.19 -19.61 6.76
CA ASN A 443 -32.69 -20.22 5.53
C ASN A 443 -33.99 -21.03 5.68
N GLY A 444 -34.73 -21.11 4.58
CA GLY A 444 -35.86 -22.02 4.40
C GLY A 444 -36.17 -22.24 2.91
N PRO A 445 -37.03 -23.22 2.57
CA PRO A 445 -37.53 -23.37 1.20
C PRO A 445 -38.22 -22.08 0.74
N GLU A 446 -38.23 -21.79 -0.57
CA GLU A 446 -38.87 -20.59 -1.14
C GLU A 446 -40.32 -20.40 -0.68
N ALA A 447 -41.09 -21.50 -0.57
CA ALA A 447 -42.47 -21.48 -0.04
C ALA A 447 -42.59 -21.01 1.42
N ALA A 448 -41.50 -21.08 2.20
CA ALA A 448 -41.44 -20.62 3.59
C ALA A 448 -40.85 -19.21 3.72
N GLY A 449 -40.66 -18.46 2.63
CA GLY A 449 -39.97 -17.16 2.65
C GLY A 449 -40.55 -16.12 3.60
N GLU A 450 -41.88 -16.08 3.77
CA GLU A 450 -42.53 -15.21 4.77
C GLU A 450 -42.21 -15.64 6.21
N ALA A 451 -42.26 -16.94 6.49
CA ALA A 451 -41.91 -17.49 7.80
C ALA A 451 -40.44 -17.22 8.16
N VAL A 452 -39.53 -17.33 7.18
CA VAL A 452 -38.11 -16.98 7.36
C VAL A 452 -37.97 -15.50 7.74
N ARG A 453 -38.61 -14.59 6.99
CA ARG A 453 -38.55 -13.15 7.29
C ARG A 453 -39.14 -12.81 8.65
N ALA A 454 -40.27 -13.42 9.00
CA ALA A 454 -40.91 -13.22 10.31
C ALA A 454 -40.01 -13.71 11.46
N ALA A 455 -39.38 -14.87 11.31
CA ALA A 455 -38.46 -15.41 12.30
C ALA A 455 -37.22 -14.51 12.49
N VAL A 456 -36.65 -13.98 11.40
CA VAL A 456 -35.55 -13.00 11.48
C VAL A 456 -35.98 -11.72 12.19
N ALA A 457 -37.13 -11.16 11.82
CA ALA A 457 -37.64 -9.94 12.44
C ALA A 457 -37.88 -10.11 13.95
N GLN A 458 -38.41 -11.27 14.37
CA GLN A 458 -38.60 -11.61 15.77
C GLN A 458 -37.26 -11.76 16.51
N ALA A 459 -36.26 -12.39 15.89
CA ALA A 459 -34.96 -12.63 16.51
C ALA A 459 -34.10 -11.36 16.65
N ASN A 460 -34.25 -10.38 15.74
CA ASN A 460 -33.48 -9.12 15.76
C ASN A 460 -33.60 -8.35 17.09
N GLY A 461 -34.76 -8.40 17.76
CA GLY A 461 -34.96 -7.73 19.04
C GLY A 461 -34.12 -8.30 20.19
N GLY A 462 -33.60 -9.52 20.06
CA GLY A 462 -32.79 -10.20 21.10
C GLY A 462 -31.28 -10.07 20.92
N LEU A 463 -30.80 -9.47 19.82
CA LEU A 463 -29.37 -9.48 19.44
C LEU A 463 -28.51 -8.52 20.28
N ALA A 464 -29.09 -7.43 20.79
CA ALA A 464 -28.36 -6.40 21.53
C ALA A 464 -27.68 -6.90 22.83
N ASN A 465 -28.07 -8.07 23.33
CA ASN A 465 -27.53 -8.65 24.57
C ASN A 465 -26.38 -9.67 24.31
N LEU A 466 -25.97 -9.85 23.06
CA LEU A 466 -24.91 -10.79 22.70
C LEU A 466 -23.52 -10.16 22.85
N ALA A 467 -22.51 -11.00 23.11
CA ALA A 467 -21.14 -10.57 23.38
C ALA A 467 -20.39 -9.97 22.17
N VAL A 468 -20.94 -10.16 20.96
CA VAL A 468 -20.38 -9.71 19.68
C VAL A 468 -21.51 -9.19 18.79
N GLU A 469 -21.17 -8.39 17.80
CA GLU A 469 -22.13 -7.94 16.80
C GLU A 469 -22.66 -9.14 15.99
N VAL A 470 -23.99 -9.22 15.87
CA VAL A 470 -24.68 -10.27 15.12
C VAL A 470 -25.64 -9.66 14.11
N GLN A 471 -25.53 -10.07 12.85
CA GLN A 471 -26.45 -9.68 11.77
C GLN A 471 -27.13 -10.91 11.16
N LEU A 472 -28.44 -10.83 10.95
CA LEU A 472 -29.26 -11.91 10.40
C LEU A 472 -29.66 -11.61 8.95
N VAL A 473 -29.38 -12.54 8.04
CA VAL A 473 -29.71 -12.42 6.62
C VAL A 473 -30.77 -13.45 6.25
N PRO A 474 -32.02 -13.04 5.92
CA PRO A 474 -33.05 -13.97 5.48
C PRO A 474 -32.74 -14.47 4.06
N MET A 475 -32.78 -15.79 3.87
CA MET A 475 -32.42 -16.42 2.60
C MET A 475 -33.40 -17.55 2.27
N THR A 476 -33.63 -17.78 0.99
CA THR A 476 -34.48 -18.87 0.51
C THR A 476 -33.81 -19.68 -0.59
N PHE A 477 -34.14 -20.96 -0.69
CA PHE A 477 -33.62 -21.83 -1.74
C PHE A 477 -34.73 -22.60 -2.48
N ARG A 478 -34.41 -23.01 -3.71
CA ARG A 478 -35.28 -23.83 -4.58
C ARG A 478 -34.82 -25.28 -4.60
N GLY A 479 -35.78 -26.19 -4.78
CA GLY A 479 -35.54 -27.63 -4.94
C GLY A 479 -35.62 -28.42 -3.64
N SER A 480 -35.53 -29.76 -3.77
CA SER A 480 -35.69 -30.71 -2.65
C SER A 480 -34.40 -30.99 -1.88
N LYS A 481 -33.25 -30.54 -2.40
CA LYS A 481 -31.94 -30.67 -1.76
C LYS A 481 -31.42 -29.29 -1.40
N PHE A 482 -30.85 -29.16 -0.21
CA PHE A 482 -30.25 -27.92 0.25
C PHE A 482 -28.99 -27.58 -0.56
N PRO A 483 -28.91 -26.41 -1.23
CA PRO A 483 -27.79 -26.06 -2.09
C PRO A 483 -26.71 -25.30 -1.29
N TYR A 484 -25.89 -26.00 -0.50
CA TYR A 484 -25.01 -25.32 0.47
C TYR A 484 -24.05 -24.32 -0.20
N GLY A 485 -23.45 -24.64 -1.34
CA GLY A 485 -22.55 -23.74 -2.06
C GLY A 485 -23.22 -22.43 -2.49
N THR A 486 -24.44 -22.50 -3.06
CA THR A 486 -25.24 -21.31 -3.40
C THR A 486 -25.59 -20.48 -2.16
N MET A 487 -25.95 -21.13 -1.06
CA MET A 487 -26.30 -20.45 0.19
C MET A 487 -25.07 -19.77 0.81
N ARG A 488 -23.92 -20.44 0.86
CA ARG A 488 -22.66 -19.84 1.32
C ARG A 488 -22.25 -18.64 0.48
N ASN A 489 -22.32 -18.73 -0.85
CA ASN A 489 -22.04 -17.60 -1.73
C ASN A 489 -23.01 -16.43 -1.50
N THR A 490 -24.30 -16.71 -1.33
CA THR A 490 -25.31 -15.68 -1.08
C THR A 490 -25.05 -14.95 0.23
N LEU A 491 -24.63 -15.66 1.29
CA LEU A 491 -24.28 -15.05 2.57
C LEU A 491 -22.95 -14.28 2.50
N MET A 492 -21.94 -14.87 1.86
CA MET A 492 -20.60 -14.29 1.70
C MET A 492 -20.64 -12.95 0.96
N TYR A 493 -21.53 -12.80 -0.03
CA TYR A 493 -21.73 -11.57 -0.78
C TYR A 493 -22.95 -10.74 -0.32
N SER A 494 -23.52 -11.05 0.84
CA SER A 494 -24.58 -10.23 1.41
C SER A 494 -24.06 -8.85 1.80
N GLU A 495 -24.95 -7.85 1.80
CA GLU A 495 -24.60 -6.49 2.22
C GLU A 495 -24.05 -6.48 3.66
N ALA A 496 -24.66 -7.23 4.57
CA ALA A 496 -24.20 -7.45 5.94
C ALA A 496 -22.72 -7.88 6.02
N THR A 497 -22.35 -8.94 5.28
CA THR A 497 -20.95 -9.41 5.25
C THR A 497 -20.02 -8.37 4.64
N LEU A 498 -20.39 -7.77 3.51
CA LEU A 498 -19.54 -6.78 2.82
C LEU A 498 -19.33 -5.51 3.64
N SER A 499 -20.35 -5.04 4.36
CA SER A 499 -20.29 -3.85 5.20
C SER A 499 -19.41 -4.07 6.43
N LEU A 500 -19.47 -5.23 7.08
CA LEU A 500 -18.54 -5.59 8.16
C LEU A 500 -17.09 -5.72 7.68
N VAL A 501 -16.87 -6.36 6.53
CA VAL A 501 -15.52 -6.45 5.93
C VAL A 501 -14.97 -5.06 5.63
N ARG A 502 -15.78 -4.15 5.04
CA ARG A 502 -15.38 -2.76 4.79
C ARG A 502 -15.13 -2.01 6.09
N HIS A 503 -15.94 -2.22 7.12
CA HIS A 503 -15.77 -1.59 8.42
C HIS A 503 -14.43 -1.98 9.06
N PHE A 504 -14.14 -3.28 9.17
CA PHE A 504 -12.86 -3.74 9.75
C PHE A 504 -11.63 -3.34 8.91
N ALA A 505 -11.72 -3.42 7.58
CA ALA A 505 -10.72 -2.86 6.68
C ALA A 505 -10.54 -1.34 6.89
N GLY A 506 -11.64 -0.63 7.11
CA GLY A 506 -11.71 0.81 7.41
C GLY A 506 -11.09 1.19 8.74
N LEU A 507 -11.09 0.29 9.74
CA LEU A 507 -10.35 0.41 11.01
C LEU A 507 -8.88 0.02 10.89
N GLY A 508 -8.51 -0.72 9.84
CA GLY A 508 -7.13 -1.08 9.52
C GLY A 508 -6.75 -2.46 10.00
N TRP A 509 -7.74 -3.27 10.34
CA TRP A 509 -7.59 -4.68 10.62
C TRP A 509 -7.65 -5.48 9.32
N ALA A 510 -7.07 -6.68 9.30
CA ALA A 510 -7.15 -7.60 8.18
C ALA A 510 -8.37 -8.52 8.34
N PRO A 511 -9.51 -8.26 7.66
CA PRO A 511 -10.71 -9.07 7.83
C PRO A 511 -10.55 -10.45 7.18
N TYR A 512 -10.85 -11.50 7.93
CA TYR A 512 -11.01 -12.87 7.44
C TYR A 512 -12.45 -13.30 7.63
N LEU A 513 -13.04 -13.89 6.59
CA LEU A 513 -14.31 -14.60 6.74
C LEU A 513 -14.01 -15.97 7.32
N SER A 514 -14.66 -16.31 8.45
CA SER A 514 -14.58 -17.63 9.07
C SER A 514 -15.86 -18.41 8.76
N PHE A 515 -15.76 -19.51 8.02
CA PHE A 515 -16.90 -20.37 7.72
C PHE A 515 -17.06 -21.41 8.82
N GLN A 516 -18.17 -21.31 9.57
CA GLN A 516 -18.41 -22.17 10.72
C GLN A 516 -19.78 -22.85 10.65
N ASP A 517 -19.83 -24.10 11.11
CA ASP A 517 -21.08 -24.79 11.35
C ASP A 517 -21.87 -24.15 12.49
N PHE A 518 -23.20 -24.17 12.37
CA PHE A 518 -24.12 -23.74 13.43
C PHE A 518 -24.20 -24.83 14.51
N ASP A 519 -23.16 -24.92 15.33
CA ASP A 519 -23.03 -25.88 16.41
C ASP A 519 -22.44 -25.26 17.68
N THR A 520 -22.49 -26.05 18.75
CA THR A 520 -22.01 -25.68 20.08
C THR A 520 -20.69 -26.38 20.42
N GLY A 521 -19.91 -26.78 19.41
CA GLY A 521 -18.57 -27.32 19.58
C GLY A 521 -17.62 -26.25 20.11
N SER A 522 -16.68 -26.63 20.96
CA SER A 522 -15.62 -25.72 21.41
C SER A 522 -14.72 -25.26 20.26
N ARG A 523 -14.46 -23.96 20.16
CA ARG A 523 -13.46 -23.35 19.26
C ARG A 523 -12.07 -23.22 19.89
N LEU A 524 -11.89 -23.83 21.06
CA LEU A 524 -10.58 -23.96 21.69
C LEU A 524 -9.77 -25.09 21.03
N LEU A 525 -8.48 -24.83 20.83
CA LEU A 525 -7.49 -25.83 20.47
C LEU A 525 -7.20 -26.77 21.65
N GLU A 526 -6.48 -27.86 21.39
CA GLU A 526 -6.01 -28.75 22.46
C GLU A 526 -5.05 -28.06 23.43
N SER A 527 -4.40 -26.97 23.01
CA SER A 527 -3.60 -26.09 23.87
C SER A 527 -4.43 -25.26 24.86
N GLY A 528 -5.75 -25.20 24.68
CA GLY A 528 -6.66 -24.35 25.45
C GLY A 528 -6.80 -22.92 24.91
N LEU A 529 -6.02 -22.52 23.90
CA LEU A 529 -6.17 -21.24 23.21
C LEU A 529 -7.38 -21.25 22.27
N HIS A 530 -8.05 -20.11 22.11
CA HIS A 530 -9.06 -19.96 21.07
C HIS A 530 -8.40 -19.94 19.69
N ILE A 531 -9.03 -20.55 18.67
CA ILE A 531 -8.47 -20.64 17.31
C ILE A 531 -8.12 -19.27 16.72
N PHE A 532 -8.90 -18.24 16.98
CA PHE A 532 -8.61 -16.87 16.50
C PHE A 532 -7.35 -16.28 17.15
N ASP A 533 -7.13 -16.52 18.44
CA ASP A 533 -5.94 -16.04 19.13
C ASP A 533 -4.68 -16.77 18.65
N ASP A 534 -4.79 -18.07 18.33
CA ASP A 534 -3.71 -18.85 17.72
C ASP A 534 -3.38 -18.37 16.30
N ILE A 535 -4.39 -18.07 15.48
CA ILE A 535 -4.19 -17.49 14.14
C ILE A 535 -3.52 -16.12 14.24
N ASP A 536 -3.98 -15.25 15.14
CA ASP A 536 -3.36 -13.94 15.36
C ASP A 536 -1.86 -14.06 15.66
N ALA A 537 -1.49 -15.00 16.54
CA ALA A 537 -0.10 -15.26 16.89
C ALA A 537 0.71 -15.77 15.68
N ARG A 538 0.15 -16.67 14.87
CA ARG A 538 0.81 -17.23 13.67
C ARG A 538 0.98 -16.21 12.55
N LEU A 539 0.08 -15.23 12.45
CA LEU A 539 0.14 -14.21 11.40
C LEU A 539 0.94 -12.96 11.79
N ALA A 540 1.35 -12.85 13.05
CA ALA A 540 2.01 -11.67 13.59
C ALA A 540 3.31 -11.33 12.83
N GLU A 541 4.21 -12.30 12.65
CA GLU A 541 5.50 -12.14 11.99
C GLU A 541 5.91 -13.43 11.24
N ASP A 542 6.49 -13.29 10.05
CA ASP A 542 7.08 -14.36 9.23
C ASP A 542 8.57 -14.56 9.56
N GLU A 543 9.21 -15.53 8.91
CA GLU A 543 10.64 -15.88 9.12
C GLU A 543 11.60 -14.70 8.88
N ILE A 544 11.16 -13.66 8.16
CA ILE A 544 11.94 -12.48 7.80
C ILE A 544 11.37 -11.23 8.52
N GLY A 545 10.43 -11.39 9.47
CA GLY A 545 9.80 -10.30 10.23
C GLY A 545 8.74 -9.49 9.46
N GLY A 546 8.28 -9.98 8.31
CA GLY A 546 7.10 -9.48 7.58
C GLY A 546 5.80 -10.02 8.15
N THR A 547 4.66 -9.38 7.88
CA THR A 547 3.36 -9.86 8.38
C THR A 547 2.73 -10.84 7.38
N LEU A 548 2.26 -12.00 7.85
CA LEU A 548 1.62 -13.00 6.98
C LEU A 548 0.17 -12.63 6.67
N ARG A 549 -0.20 -12.81 5.40
CA ARG A 549 -1.57 -12.54 4.90
C ARG A 549 -2.08 -13.64 3.96
N PRO A 550 -2.23 -14.89 4.39
CA PRO A 550 -2.69 -15.95 3.50
C PRO A 550 -4.06 -15.62 2.88
N LEU A 551 -4.27 -15.99 1.61
CA LEU A 551 -5.59 -15.93 0.98
C LEU A 551 -6.59 -16.85 1.66
N MET A 552 -6.09 -17.96 2.21
CA MET A 552 -6.87 -18.95 2.94
C MET A 552 -6.08 -19.48 4.12
N ILE A 553 -6.78 -19.70 5.23
CA ILE A 553 -6.29 -20.42 6.39
C ILE A 553 -7.21 -21.62 6.61
N ALA A 554 -6.65 -22.80 6.80
CA ALA A 554 -7.43 -23.99 7.13
C ALA A 554 -6.82 -24.79 8.28
N GLY A 555 -7.70 -25.24 9.18
CA GLY A 555 -7.36 -26.11 10.30
C GLY A 555 -8.14 -27.43 10.26
N GLY A 556 -7.89 -28.27 11.26
CA GLY A 556 -8.57 -29.56 11.42
C GLY A 556 -9.82 -29.47 12.28
N TYR A 557 -10.51 -30.59 12.43
CA TYR A 557 -11.61 -30.74 13.38
C TYR A 557 -11.43 -32.03 14.19
N ARG A 558 -12.05 -32.06 15.37
CA ARG A 558 -12.09 -33.24 16.23
C ARG A 558 -13.51 -33.48 16.76
N PRO A 559 -13.81 -34.72 17.21
CA PRO A 559 -15.07 -35.00 17.87
C PRO A 559 -15.22 -34.19 19.16
N GLN A 560 -16.46 -33.83 19.49
CA GLN A 560 -16.84 -33.33 20.81
C GLN A 560 -16.54 -34.37 21.91
N PRO A 561 -16.53 -33.98 23.20
CA PRO A 561 -16.37 -34.90 24.31
C PRO A 561 -17.29 -36.13 24.18
N ARG A 562 -16.74 -37.31 24.49
CA ARG A 562 -17.35 -38.61 24.15
C ARG A 562 -18.80 -38.74 24.57
N GLU A 563 -19.14 -38.31 25.79
CA GLU A 563 -20.51 -38.38 26.32
C GLU A 563 -21.49 -37.54 25.49
N ARG A 564 -21.05 -36.36 25.05
CA ARG A 564 -21.82 -35.47 24.19
C ARG A 564 -21.99 -36.06 22.79
N LEU A 565 -20.93 -36.62 22.22
CA LEU A 565 -20.99 -37.33 20.95
C LEU A 565 -21.99 -38.49 21.02
N ILE A 566 -21.98 -39.26 22.11
CA ILE A 566 -22.93 -40.36 22.34
C ILE A 566 -24.36 -39.83 22.39
N ALA A 567 -24.62 -38.78 23.19
CA ALA A 567 -25.96 -38.20 23.35
C ALA A 567 -26.51 -37.67 22.02
N MET A 568 -25.71 -36.87 21.30
CA MET A 568 -26.12 -36.30 20.01
C MET A 568 -26.28 -37.36 18.93
N THR A 569 -25.44 -38.39 18.92
CA THR A 569 -25.56 -39.52 17.97
C THR A 569 -26.78 -40.37 18.30
N ALA A 570 -27.07 -40.61 19.58
CA ALA A 570 -28.26 -41.33 20.03
C ALA A 570 -29.54 -40.61 19.59
N ALA A 571 -29.60 -39.28 19.71
CA ALA A 571 -30.74 -38.48 19.28
C ALA A 571 -31.10 -38.63 17.79
N ARG A 572 -30.15 -39.08 16.94
CA ARG A 572 -30.37 -39.34 15.51
C ARG A 572 -30.94 -40.73 15.21
N TYR A 573 -31.01 -41.64 16.18
CA TYR A 573 -31.72 -42.91 16.05
C TYR A 573 -33.23 -42.69 16.19
N PRO A 574 -34.09 -43.49 15.52
CA PRO A 574 -35.54 -43.39 15.64
C PRO A 574 -36.05 -43.45 17.09
N ASP A 575 -35.45 -44.30 17.91
CA ASP A 575 -35.83 -44.48 19.33
C ASP A 575 -34.99 -43.61 20.28
N HIS A 576 -34.21 -42.67 19.74
CA HIS A 576 -33.25 -41.84 20.46
C HIS A 576 -32.23 -42.64 21.32
N LEU A 577 -32.02 -43.91 20.98
CA LEU A 577 -31.15 -44.84 21.69
C LEU A 577 -30.11 -45.43 20.74
N MET A 578 -28.83 -45.26 21.08
CA MET A 578 -27.73 -45.86 20.33
C MET A 578 -27.47 -47.30 20.80
N PRO A 579 -27.49 -48.31 19.89
CA PRO A 579 -27.21 -49.70 20.24
C PRO A 579 -25.83 -49.91 20.90
N GLN A 580 -25.73 -50.85 21.85
CA GLN A 580 -24.47 -51.15 22.54
C GLN A 580 -23.35 -51.60 21.58
N ALA A 581 -23.69 -52.39 20.56
CA ALA A 581 -22.74 -52.79 19.52
C ALA A 581 -22.20 -51.60 18.70
N HIS A 582 -22.96 -50.50 18.60
CA HIS A 582 -22.50 -49.27 17.95
C HIS A 582 -21.65 -48.43 18.90
N ARG A 583 -21.98 -48.38 20.20
CA ARG A 583 -21.11 -47.76 21.22
C ARG A 583 -19.71 -48.37 21.23
N GLN A 584 -19.59 -49.68 21.06
CA GLN A 584 -18.29 -50.38 21.00
C GLN A 584 -17.45 -50.01 19.75
N LYS A 585 -18.08 -49.50 18.69
CA LYS A 585 -17.40 -49.06 17.46
C LYS A 585 -17.01 -47.58 17.47
N LEU A 586 -17.32 -46.85 18.55
CA LEU A 586 -17.06 -45.41 18.62
C LEU A 586 -15.55 -45.09 18.64
N ASP A 587 -14.74 -45.93 19.27
CA ASP A 587 -13.28 -45.79 19.26
C ASP A 587 -12.71 -45.88 17.84
N ALA A 588 -13.24 -46.80 17.03
CA ALA A 588 -12.85 -46.92 15.63
C ALA A 588 -13.30 -45.70 14.80
N PHE A 589 -14.46 -45.12 15.10
CA PHE A 589 -14.90 -43.88 14.49
C PHE A 589 -13.98 -42.69 14.83
N GLU A 590 -13.70 -42.47 16.12
CA GLU A 590 -12.82 -41.39 16.57
C GLU A 590 -11.40 -41.54 16.02
N ALA A 591 -10.87 -42.77 15.97
CA ALA A 591 -9.58 -43.06 15.34
C ALA A 591 -9.58 -42.76 13.84
N ALA A 592 -10.67 -43.06 13.12
CA ALA A 592 -10.81 -42.75 11.71
C ALA A 592 -10.84 -41.23 11.45
N ILE A 593 -11.45 -40.44 12.34
CA ILE A 593 -11.42 -38.96 12.25
C ILE A 593 -10.00 -38.42 12.44
N ARG A 594 -9.27 -38.91 13.45
CA ARG A 594 -7.86 -38.51 13.67
C ARG A 594 -6.97 -38.88 12.49
N GLU A 595 -7.17 -40.07 11.93
CA GLU A 595 -6.45 -40.52 10.73
C GLU A 595 -6.74 -39.64 9.52
N ASP A 596 -7.99 -39.22 9.32
CA ASP A 596 -8.36 -38.28 8.25
C ASP A 596 -7.64 -36.92 8.41
N MET A 597 -7.56 -36.37 9.64
CA MET A 597 -6.82 -35.11 9.89
C MET A 597 -5.34 -35.25 9.56
N TRP A 598 -4.72 -36.36 9.97
CA TRP A 598 -3.31 -36.62 9.70
C TRP A 598 -3.01 -36.83 8.21
N ILE A 599 -3.91 -37.49 7.48
CA ILE A 599 -3.83 -37.61 6.01
C ILE A 599 -3.87 -36.23 5.36
N ARG A 600 -4.71 -35.30 5.84
CA ARG A 600 -4.78 -33.94 5.30
C ARG A 600 -3.51 -33.12 5.54
N VAL A 601 -2.86 -33.26 6.70
CA VAL A 601 -1.54 -32.64 6.96
C VAL A 601 -0.54 -33.05 5.86
N ARG A 602 -0.51 -34.34 5.53
CA ARG A 602 0.40 -34.87 4.50
C ARG A 602 0.07 -34.34 3.11
N TYR A 603 -1.22 -34.22 2.79
CA TYR A 603 -1.63 -33.65 1.49
C TYR A 603 -1.30 -32.16 1.38
N ALA A 604 -1.49 -31.39 2.46
CA ALA A 604 -1.12 -29.97 2.49
C ALA A 604 0.37 -29.72 2.31
N ALA A 605 1.22 -30.60 2.83
CA ALA A 605 2.68 -30.49 2.69
C ALA A 605 3.16 -30.61 1.23
N LEU A 606 2.31 -31.12 0.33
CA LEU A 606 2.63 -31.32 -1.07
C LEU A 606 2.01 -30.25 -1.94
N ASP A 607 0.72 -30.01 -1.76
CA ASP A 607 0.05 -28.85 -2.31
C ASP A 607 -1.06 -28.42 -1.34
N PRO A 608 -1.06 -27.15 -0.91
CA PRO A 608 -2.04 -26.61 0.03
C PRO A 608 -3.50 -26.73 -0.46
N MET A 609 -3.76 -26.87 -1.75
CA MET A 609 -5.10 -26.96 -2.32
C MET A 609 -5.63 -28.40 -2.49
N LEU A 610 -4.77 -29.42 -2.32
CA LEU A 610 -5.19 -30.83 -2.41
C LEU A 610 -6.19 -31.25 -1.32
N PRO A 611 -5.94 -31.00 -0.02
CA PRO A 611 -6.89 -31.37 1.01
C PRO A 611 -8.12 -30.48 0.95
N TYR A 612 -9.29 -31.07 1.20
CA TYR A 612 -10.48 -30.28 1.52
C TYR A 612 -10.23 -29.55 2.84
N ALA A 613 -10.49 -28.24 2.92
CA ALA A 613 -10.48 -27.52 4.19
C ALA A 613 -11.84 -27.71 4.87
N PRO A 614 -11.88 -28.35 6.05
CA PRO A 614 -13.12 -28.58 6.75
C PRO A 614 -13.57 -27.34 7.53
N GLU A 615 -14.88 -27.19 7.63
CA GLU A 615 -15.50 -26.34 8.65
C GLU A 615 -15.31 -26.99 10.03
N PRO A 616 -15.27 -26.22 11.13
CA PRO A 616 -15.41 -24.75 11.21
C PRO A 616 -14.08 -23.98 11.05
N ASN A 617 -12.98 -24.67 10.75
CA ASN A 617 -11.66 -24.06 10.64
C ASN A 617 -11.30 -23.73 9.19
N LEU A 618 -12.19 -22.99 8.51
CA LEU A 618 -11.94 -22.47 7.15
C LEU A 618 -12.06 -20.96 7.18
N PHE A 619 -11.00 -20.29 6.74
CA PHE A 619 -10.93 -18.85 6.67
C PHE A 619 -10.46 -18.39 5.30
N ILE A 620 -11.01 -17.29 4.80
CA ILE A 620 -10.52 -16.61 3.59
C ILE A 620 -10.31 -15.14 3.86
N ASP A 621 -9.35 -14.53 3.17
CA ASP A 621 -9.14 -13.08 3.21
C ASP A 621 -10.39 -12.36 2.66
N GLY A 622 -11.07 -11.61 3.54
CA GLY A 622 -12.31 -10.90 3.22
C GLY A 622 -12.12 -9.75 2.25
N THR A 623 -10.91 -9.20 2.15
CA THR A 623 -10.61 -8.11 1.20
C THR A 623 -10.78 -8.54 -0.25
N LEU A 624 -10.69 -9.86 -0.53
CA LEU A 624 -10.95 -10.44 -1.85
C LEU A 624 -12.39 -10.19 -2.34
N LEU A 625 -13.34 -10.03 -1.42
CA LEU A 625 -14.75 -9.75 -1.77
C LEU A 625 -14.95 -8.32 -2.27
N LEU A 626 -14.05 -7.41 -1.93
CA LEU A 626 -14.13 -5.99 -2.28
C LEU A 626 -13.48 -5.66 -3.62
N ARG A 627 -12.76 -6.61 -4.22
CA ARG A 627 -11.98 -6.39 -5.44
C ARG A 627 -12.79 -6.61 -6.71
N GLU A 628 -12.35 -5.98 -7.79
CA GLU A 628 -12.81 -6.31 -9.14
C GLU A 628 -11.96 -7.46 -9.71
N GLY A 629 -12.57 -8.30 -10.56
CA GLY A 629 -11.89 -9.44 -11.19
C GLY A 629 -12.15 -10.77 -10.50
N ALA A 630 -11.10 -11.58 -10.29
CA ALA A 630 -11.21 -12.90 -9.67
C ALA A 630 -11.68 -12.78 -8.21
N ARG A 631 -12.68 -13.58 -7.83
CA ARG A 631 -13.24 -13.58 -6.48
C ARG A 631 -13.49 -15.00 -5.95
N PRO A 632 -13.45 -15.20 -4.62
CA PRO A 632 -13.74 -16.48 -4.00
C PRO A 632 -15.19 -16.93 -4.27
N ALA A 633 -15.41 -18.18 -4.62
CA ALA A 633 -16.75 -18.72 -4.82
C ALA A 633 -16.81 -20.22 -4.59
N PHE A 634 -17.77 -20.69 -3.80
CA PHE A 634 -18.10 -22.10 -3.70
C PHE A 634 -18.78 -22.59 -4.99
N SER A 635 -18.57 -23.84 -5.38
CA SER A 635 -19.36 -24.44 -6.48
C SER A 635 -20.84 -24.50 -6.08
N PRO A 636 -21.80 -24.15 -6.96
CA PRO A 636 -23.21 -24.11 -6.61
C PRO A 636 -23.82 -25.50 -6.32
N ASN A 637 -23.29 -26.57 -6.91
CA ASN A 637 -23.85 -27.93 -6.82
C ASN A 637 -22.77 -28.98 -6.54
N GLY A 638 -22.71 -29.51 -5.31
CA GLY A 638 -21.73 -30.54 -4.94
C GLY A 638 -20.27 -30.08 -5.07
N ALA A 639 -19.33 -30.83 -4.47
CA ALA A 639 -17.90 -30.52 -4.53
C ALA A 639 -17.56 -29.03 -4.24
N GLU A 640 -18.28 -28.41 -3.30
CA GLU A 640 -18.33 -26.96 -3.09
C GLU A 640 -16.96 -26.32 -2.90
N TYR A 641 -16.10 -27.00 -2.15
CA TYR A 641 -14.73 -26.58 -1.89
C TYR A 641 -13.81 -26.65 -3.11
N GLU A 642 -14.13 -27.47 -4.11
CA GLU A 642 -13.36 -27.49 -5.37
C GLU A 642 -13.48 -26.16 -6.11
N GLY A 643 -14.69 -25.61 -6.14
CA GLY A 643 -14.94 -24.26 -6.64
C GLY A 643 -14.20 -23.22 -5.81
N LEU A 644 -14.29 -23.32 -4.48
CA LEU A 644 -13.60 -22.37 -3.60
C LEU A 644 -12.09 -22.39 -3.84
N SER A 645 -11.45 -23.57 -3.82
CA SER A 645 -10.02 -23.72 -4.07
C SER A 645 -9.62 -23.17 -5.44
N SER A 646 -10.35 -23.52 -6.50
CA SER A 646 -10.08 -23.05 -7.86
C SER A 646 -10.20 -21.53 -7.97
N SER A 647 -11.22 -20.94 -7.34
CA SER A 647 -11.41 -19.49 -7.30
C SER A 647 -10.32 -18.75 -6.50
N LEU A 648 -9.82 -19.34 -5.41
CA LEU A 648 -8.73 -18.80 -4.61
C LEU A 648 -7.38 -18.90 -5.33
N VAL A 649 -7.13 -19.99 -6.08
CA VAL A 649 -5.97 -20.10 -6.98
C VAL A 649 -6.05 -19.04 -8.08
N ALA A 650 -7.24 -18.78 -8.63
CA ALA A 650 -7.42 -17.69 -9.59
C ALA A 650 -7.16 -16.31 -8.97
N CYS A 651 -7.56 -16.09 -7.72
CA CYS A 651 -7.22 -14.87 -6.96
C CYS A 651 -5.70 -14.75 -6.80
N ASN A 652 -5.01 -15.81 -6.34
CA ASN A 652 -3.56 -15.85 -6.18
C ASN A 652 -2.85 -15.54 -7.51
N ARG A 653 -3.32 -16.12 -8.62
CA ARG A 653 -2.78 -15.85 -9.95
C ARG A 653 -2.92 -14.37 -10.32
N ALA A 654 -4.11 -13.79 -10.15
CA ALA A 654 -4.35 -12.38 -10.47
C ALA A 654 -3.45 -11.44 -9.63
N GLU A 655 -3.17 -11.81 -8.39
CA GLU A 655 -2.25 -11.09 -7.51
C GLU A 655 -0.78 -11.18 -7.95
N LEU A 656 -0.32 -12.36 -8.32
CA LEU A 656 1.02 -12.57 -8.87
C LEU A 656 1.17 -11.87 -10.23
N GLU A 657 0.15 -11.93 -11.09
CA GLU A 657 0.14 -11.24 -12.38
C GLU A 657 0.23 -9.72 -12.20
N ALA A 658 -0.58 -9.16 -11.29
CA ALA A 658 -0.51 -7.74 -10.94
C ALA A 658 0.86 -7.33 -10.37
N HIS A 659 1.58 -8.26 -9.73
CA HIS A 659 2.92 -8.03 -9.21
C HIS A 659 4.01 -8.11 -10.28
N PHE A 660 4.01 -9.17 -11.09
CA PHE A 660 5.11 -9.53 -11.98
C PHE A 660 4.94 -8.95 -13.40
N ALA A 661 3.73 -8.81 -13.93
CA ALA A 661 3.53 -8.35 -15.30
C ALA A 661 4.08 -6.92 -15.53
N PRO A 662 3.81 -5.92 -14.68
CA PRO A 662 4.39 -4.58 -14.87
C PRO A 662 5.92 -4.57 -14.78
N ARG A 663 6.50 -5.45 -13.96
CA ARG A 663 7.96 -5.58 -13.80
C ARG A 663 8.58 -6.19 -15.04
N PHE A 664 7.93 -7.21 -15.58
CA PHE A 664 8.36 -7.89 -16.80
C PHE A 664 8.33 -6.94 -18.01
N GLU A 665 7.27 -6.15 -18.16
CA GLU A 665 7.17 -5.15 -19.24
C GLU A 665 8.21 -4.03 -19.10
N ALA A 666 8.47 -3.56 -17.88
CA ALA A 666 9.44 -2.51 -17.61
C ALA A 666 10.91 -2.98 -17.72
N ALA A 667 11.17 -4.28 -17.60
CA ALA A 667 12.52 -4.83 -17.74
C ALA A 667 12.93 -4.87 -19.22
N GLY A 668 14.08 -4.26 -19.53
CA GLY A 668 14.75 -4.46 -20.81
C GLY A 668 15.47 -5.82 -20.85
N GLU A 669 15.86 -6.26 -22.04
CA GLU A 669 16.87 -7.32 -22.18
C GLU A 669 18.20 -6.74 -21.66
N ALA A 670 18.62 -7.13 -20.45
CA ALA A 670 19.91 -6.69 -19.93
C ALA A 670 21.01 -7.44 -20.70
N PRO A 671 21.97 -6.74 -21.36
CA PRO A 671 23.16 -7.41 -21.85
C PRO A 671 23.95 -7.89 -20.63
N VAL A 672 24.14 -9.20 -20.50
CA VAL A 672 25.05 -9.79 -19.52
C VAL A 672 26.42 -9.12 -19.71
N PRO A 673 26.94 -8.37 -18.72
CA PRO A 673 28.25 -7.76 -18.87
C PRO A 673 29.28 -8.88 -18.90
N VAL A 674 29.89 -9.11 -20.06
CA VAL A 674 31.04 -10.02 -20.19
C VAL A 674 32.27 -9.31 -19.61
N SER A 675 32.30 -9.09 -18.28
CA SER A 675 33.49 -8.59 -17.60
C SER A 675 34.33 -9.76 -17.13
N ARG A 676 35.56 -9.89 -17.65
CA ARG A 676 36.57 -10.84 -17.17
C ARG A 676 37.30 -10.36 -15.90
N HIS A 677 36.88 -9.23 -15.32
CA HIS A 677 37.50 -8.64 -14.13
C HIS A 677 36.53 -8.67 -12.95
N PRO A 678 36.96 -9.15 -11.76
CA PRO A 678 36.14 -9.15 -10.57
C PRO A 678 35.86 -7.70 -10.14
N VAL A 679 34.58 -7.32 -10.09
CA VAL A 679 34.14 -6.02 -9.57
C VAL A 679 34.22 -6.08 -8.04
N ALA A 680 34.81 -5.05 -7.41
CA ALA A 680 35.08 -5.01 -5.97
C ALA A 680 33.82 -5.00 -5.07
N GLN A 681 32.65 -4.71 -5.64
CA GLN A 681 31.33 -4.85 -5.02
C GLN A 681 30.33 -5.30 -6.09
N PRO A 682 29.50 -6.34 -5.85
CA PRO A 682 28.45 -6.69 -6.78
C PRO A 682 27.46 -5.54 -6.87
N ALA A 683 27.38 -4.88 -8.03
CA ALA A 683 26.30 -3.96 -8.30
C ALA A 683 24.99 -4.76 -8.25
N LEU A 684 24.05 -4.35 -7.41
CA LEU A 684 22.68 -4.86 -7.40
C LEU A 684 22.04 -4.41 -8.72
N LEU A 685 22.20 -5.22 -9.77
CA LEU A 685 21.54 -5.00 -11.04
C LEU A 685 20.04 -5.21 -10.85
N ALA A 686 19.24 -4.39 -11.54
CA ALA A 686 17.80 -4.64 -11.60
C ALA A 686 17.56 -5.99 -12.29
N PRO A 687 16.60 -6.80 -11.80
CA PRO A 687 16.35 -8.11 -12.38
C PRO A 687 15.87 -7.97 -13.83
N ASP A 688 16.42 -8.79 -14.71
CA ASP A 688 16.01 -8.84 -16.12
C ASP A 688 14.71 -9.65 -16.30
N ARG A 689 14.25 -9.78 -17.55
CA ARG A 689 13.02 -10.51 -17.87
C ARG A 689 13.08 -12.00 -17.47
N GLU A 690 14.24 -12.63 -17.59
CA GLU A 690 14.43 -14.05 -17.28
C GLU A 690 14.40 -14.27 -15.76
N GLU A 691 15.05 -13.38 -15.00
CA GLU A 691 15.03 -13.41 -13.55
C GLU A 691 13.61 -13.15 -13.01
N ILE A 692 12.89 -12.17 -13.55
CA ILE A 692 11.49 -11.88 -13.17
C ILE A 692 10.59 -13.08 -13.47
N ALA A 693 10.75 -13.73 -14.63
CA ALA A 693 10.00 -14.92 -14.98
C ALA A 693 10.31 -16.09 -14.04
N SER A 694 11.57 -16.27 -13.65
CA SER A 694 12.01 -17.27 -12.68
C SER A 694 11.45 -17.01 -11.28
N GLN A 695 11.43 -15.75 -10.83
CA GLN A 695 10.83 -15.36 -9.55
C GLN A 695 9.31 -15.63 -9.53
N LEU A 696 8.60 -15.34 -10.63
CA LEU A 696 7.19 -15.70 -10.76
C LEU A 696 7.00 -17.21 -10.68
N GLU A 697 7.82 -17.99 -11.37
CA GLU A 697 7.75 -19.45 -11.35
C GLU A 697 7.92 -20.00 -9.93
N ILE A 698 8.97 -19.54 -9.22
CA ILE A 698 9.23 -19.91 -7.82
C ILE A 698 8.03 -19.55 -6.94
N ALA A 699 7.57 -18.30 -6.95
CA ALA A 699 6.44 -17.86 -6.13
C ALA A 699 5.21 -18.74 -6.37
N SER A 700 4.99 -19.09 -7.62
CA SER A 700 3.82 -19.85 -8.04
C SER A 700 3.87 -21.35 -7.77
N GLN A 701 5.05 -21.91 -7.52
CA GLN A 701 5.25 -23.33 -7.22
C GLN A 701 5.52 -23.60 -5.73
N THR A 702 5.91 -22.59 -4.96
CA THR A 702 6.41 -22.77 -3.58
C THR A 702 5.44 -22.28 -2.50
N ASN A 703 4.19 -21.98 -2.86
CA ASN A 703 3.21 -21.36 -1.95
C ASN A 703 3.74 -20.05 -1.32
N ARG A 704 4.69 -19.38 -1.98
CA ARG A 704 5.27 -18.11 -1.52
C ARG A 704 4.69 -16.97 -2.33
N HIS A 705 4.33 -15.90 -1.63
CA HIS A 705 3.81 -14.71 -2.29
C HIS A 705 4.65 -13.50 -1.91
N PRO A 706 5.11 -12.68 -2.88
CA PRO A 706 5.91 -11.48 -2.61
C PRO A 706 5.36 -10.48 -1.59
N TRP A 707 4.05 -10.50 -1.30
CA TRP A 707 3.41 -9.56 -0.39
C TRP A 707 2.63 -10.19 0.77
N ARG A 708 2.30 -11.49 0.68
CA ARG A 708 1.56 -12.22 1.72
C ARG A 708 2.47 -13.11 2.57
N GLY A 709 3.73 -13.26 2.15
CA GLY A 709 4.67 -14.26 2.67
C GLY A 709 4.32 -15.65 2.14
N ILE A 710 3.16 -16.17 2.55
CA ILE A 710 2.58 -17.43 2.08
C ILE A 710 1.20 -17.19 1.44
N SER A 711 0.87 -17.94 0.39
CA SER A 711 -0.45 -17.81 -0.25
C SER A 711 -1.53 -18.54 0.54
N PHE A 712 -1.23 -19.72 1.08
CA PHE A 712 -2.18 -20.57 1.78
C PHE A 712 -1.56 -21.14 3.05
N LEU A 713 -2.22 -20.98 4.20
CA LEU A 713 -1.78 -21.52 5.48
C LEU A 713 -2.68 -22.70 5.87
N LEU A 714 -2.15 -23.92 5.85
CA LEU A 714 -2.90 -25.11 6.22
C LEU A 714 -2.18 -25.86 7.33
N ASP A 715 -2.88 -26.03 8.44
CA ASP A 715 -2.40 -26.81 9.57
C ASP A 715 -3.56 -27.59 10.19
N PHE A 716 -3.75 -28.82 9.71
CA PHE A 716 -4.82 -29.71 10.20
C PHE A 716 -4.56 -30.27 11.60
N THR A 717 -3.44 -29.91 12.24
CA THR A 717 -3.22 -30.17 13.67
C THR A 717 -3.93 -29.13 14.55
N MET A 718 -4.26 -27.95 14.00
CA MET A 718 -5.13 -26.96 14.63
C MET A 718 -6.57 -27.47 14.64
N THR A 719 -6.88 -28.41 15.53
CA THR A 719 -8.21 -29.00 15.61
C THR A 719 -9.10 -28.18 16.54
N VAL A 720 -10.39 -28.08 16.20
CA VAL A 720 -11.45 -27.62 17.10
C VAL A 720 -12.60 -28.61 17.09
N GLU A 721 -13.52 -28.53 18.05
CA GLU A 721 -14.67 -29.42 18.07
C GLU A 721 -15.74 -28.97 17.07
N THR A 722 -16.45 -29.96 16.50
CA THR A 722 -17.61 -29.76 15.63
C THR A 722 -18.65 -30.86 15.84
N ASP A 723 -19.90 -30.63 15.47
CA ASP A 723 -20.94 -31.67 15.52
C ASP A 723 -20.72 -32.79 14.49
N LEU A 724 -20.02 -33.84 14.92
CA LEU A 724 -19.80 -35.06 14.13
C LEU A 724 -20.91 -36.11 14.29
N SER A 725 -21.97 -35.86 15.03
CA SER A 725 -23.00 -36.87 15.33
C SER A 725 -23.68 -37.43 14.08
N ARG A 726 -23.83 -36.62 13.02
CA ARG A 726 -24.36 -37.08 11.72
C ARG A 726 -23.41 -38.07 11.04
N LEU A 727 -22.11 -37.83 11.14
CA LEU A 727 -21.08 -38.72 10.57
C LEU A 727 -20.96 -39.99 11.40
N ALA A 728 -20.96 -39.87 12.73
CA ALA A 728 -20.95 -40.99 13.66
C ALA A 728 -22.16 -41.90 13.41
N TYR A 729 -23.38 -41.34 13.35
CA TYR A 729 -24.58 -42.12 13.04
C TYR A 729 -24.44 -42.87 11.71
N SER A 730 -23.96 -42.20 10.66
CA SER A 730 -23.79 -42.81 9.32
C SER A 730 -22.73 -43.91 9.31
N TYR A 731 -21.61 -43.71 9.99
CA TYR A 731 -20.56 -44.71 10.14
C TYR A 731 -21.07 -45.94 10.90
N LEU A 732 -21.70 -45.71 12.05
CA LEU A 732 -22.17 -46.79 12.93
C LEU A 732 -23.32 -47.59 12.32
N SER A 733 -24.30 -46.91 11.71
CA SER A 733 -25.50 -47.56 11.17
C SER A 733 -25.36 -48.09 9.75
N LYS A 734 -24.52 -47.45 8.92
CA LYS A 734 -24.43 -47.77 7.48
C LYS A 734 -23.03 -48.23 7.06
N ASN A 735 -22.08 -48.33 7.99
CA ASN A 735 -20.66 -48.61 7.75
C ASN A 735 -20.06 -47.66 6.69
N LYS A 736 -20.56 -46.43 6.65
CA LYS A 736 -20.16 -45.38 5.70
C LYS A 736 -19.51 -44.25 6.47
N LEU A 737 -18.19 -44.21 6.48
CA LEU A 737 -17.49 -42.99 6.89
C LEU A 737 -17.72 -41.94 5.80
N PRO A 738 -18.34 -40.79 6.10
CA PRO A 738 -18.48 -39.73 5.13
C PRO A 738 -17.09 -39.14 4.87
N GLN A 739 -16.68 -39.12 3.61
CA GLN A 739 -15.43 -38.49 3.17
C GLN A 739 -14.19 -38.99 3.91
N LEU A 740 -13.84 -40.27 3.78
CA LEU A 740 -12.42 -40.52 3.56
C LEU A 740 -12.08 -39.71 2.31
N HIS A 741 -11.07 -38.84 2.38
CA HIS A 741 -10.35 -38.38 1.19
C HIS A 741 -9.64 -39.59 0.58
N ASN A 742 -10.45 -40.51 0.09
CA ASN A 742 -9.98 -41.72 -0.50
C ASN A 742 -9.21 -41.30 -1.76
N LEU A 743 -8.12 -42.01 -1.94
CA LEU A 743 -7.06 -41.74 -2.91
C LEU A 743 -7.61 -41.52 -4.33
N THR A 744 -8.77 -42.11 -4.61
CA THR A 744 -9.52 -42.00 -5.87
C THR A 744 -9.93 -40.57 -6.23
N TYR A 745 -10.27 -39.72 -5.25
CA TYR A 745 -10.58 -38.30 -5.50
C TYR A 745 -9.31 -37.46 -5.73
N LEU A 746 -8.23 -37.77 -5.01
CA LEU A 746 -6.95 -37.06 -5.08
C LEU A 746 -6.33 -37.13 -6.49
N VAL A 747 -6.30 -38.31 -7.11
CA VAL A 747 -5.79 -38.48 -8.47
C VAL A 747 -6.62 -37.71 -9.50
N THR A 748 -7.92 -37.48 -9.25
CA THR A 748 -8.73 -36.69 -10.18
C THR A 748 -8.43 -35.19 -10.08
N ARG A 749 -7.88 -34.73 -8.94
CA ARG A 749 -7.47 -33.33 -8.71
C ARG A 749 -6.00 -33.05 -9.04
N LEU A 750 -5.19 -34.09 -9.14
CA LEU A 750 -3.78 -34.00 -9.46
C LEU A 750 -3.51 -33.74 -10.96
N PHE A 751 -4.41 -34.21 -11.84
CA PHE A 751 -4.26 -34.18 -13.29
C PHE A 751 -5.19 -33.13 -13.92
N GLN A 752 -4.69 -32.38 -14.91
CA GLN A 752 -5.38 -31.24 -15.52
C GLN A 752 -6.62 -31.65 -16.33
N THR A 753 -6.52 -32.74 -17.08
CA THR A 753 -7.61 -33.27 -17.88
C THR A 753 -7.83 -34.76 -17.61
N ARG A 754 -9.02 -35.26 -18.02
CA ARG A 754 -9.25 -36.71 -18.07
C ARG A 754 -8.26 -37.43 -19.00
N GLY A 755 -7.67 -36.72 -19.97
CA GLY A 755 -6.63 -37.24 -20.87
C GLY A 755 -5.30 -37.48 -20.16
N ASP A 756 -4.88 -36.57 -19.28
CA ASP A 756 -3.61 -36.66 -18.54
C ASP A 756 -3.63 -37.78 -17.49
N LYS A 757 -4.83 -38.16 -17.04
CA LYS A 757 -5.06 -39.32 -16.18
C LYS A 757 -4.91 -40.67 -16.91
N LYS A 758 -4.84 -40.69 -18.25
CA LYS A 758 -4.88 -41.93 -19.04
C LYS A 758 -3.62 -42.78 -18.78
N GLY A 759 -3.79 -43.91 -18.10
CA GLY A 759 -2.71 -44.83 -17.72
C GLY A 759 -2.43 -44.88 -16.21
N VAL A 760 -2.96 -43.92 -15.42
CA VAL A 760 -2.79 -43.86 -13.97
C VAL A 760 -4.08 -44.32 -13.27
N LYS A 761 -4.23 -45.64 -13.07
CA LYS A 761 -5.29 -46.19 -12.21
C LYS A 761 -4.70 -46.66 -10.89
N LEU A 762 -5.13 -46.06 -9.79
CA LEU A 762 -4.71 -46.45 -8.44
C LEU A 762 -4.97 -47.92 -8.12
N SER A 763 -6.05 -48.49 -8.65
CA SER A 763 -6.34 -49.92 -8.51
C SER A 763 -5.29 -50.77 -9.23
N GLU A 764 -4.84 -50.36 -10.41
CA GLU A 764 -3.80 -51.07 -11.19
C GLU A 764 -2.43 -50.96 -10.51
N ILE A 765 -2.08 -49.78 -9.98
CA ILE A 765 -0.86 -49.56 -9.19
C ILE A 765 -0.85 -50.47 -7.96
N ARG A 766 -1.96 -50.54 -7.22
CA ARG A 766 -2.11 -51.42 -6.05
C ARG A 766 -2.05 -52.91 -6.38
N THR A 767 -2.54 -53.33 -7.54
CA THR A 767 -2.44 -54.73 -7.98
C THR A 767 -1.06 -55.08 -8.54
N ARG A 768 -0.32 -54.10 -9.08
CA ARG A 768 1.04 -54.29 -9.59
C ARG A 768 2.09 -54.23 -8.48
N PHE A 769 1.80 -53.54 -7.38
CA PHE A 769 2.64 -53.53 -6.20
C PHE A 769 2.26 -54.71 -5.29
N ASP A 770 3.00 -55.82 -5.40
CA ASP A 770 2.89 -56.93 -4.45
C ASP A 770 3.51 -56.52 -3.11
N TYR A 771 2.69 -55.83 -2.31
CA TYR A 771 3.06 -55.29 -1.01
C TYR A 771 3.56 -56.37 -0.05
N GLU A 772 2.98 -57.57 -0.08
CA GLU A 772 3.37 -58.64 0.83
C GLU A 772 4.76 -59.18 0.49
N ALA A 773 5.04 -59.39 -0.80
CA ALA A 773 6.37 -59.79 -1.27
C ALA A 773 7.42 -58.70 -1.04
N ALA A 774 7.11 -57.43 -1.33
CA ALA A 774 8.03 -56.31 -1.16
C ALA A 774 8.38 -56.05 0.33
N MET A 775 7.43 -56.26 1.23
CA MET A 775 7.65 -56.06 2.67
C MET A 775 8.30 -57.27 3.34
N ALA A 776 8.02 -58.49 2.88
CA ALA A 776 8.80 -59.67 3.26
C ALA A 776 10.28 -59.51 2.86
N ALA A 777 10.55 -59.05 1.63
CA ALA A 777 11.90 -58.74 1.17
C ALA A 777 12.56 -57.60 1.96
N ALA A 778 11.81 -56.56 2.36
CA ALA A 778 12.33 -55.46 3.18
C ALA A 778 12.61 -55.86 4.64
N MET A 779 11.87 -56.81 5.20
CA MET A 779 12.16 -57.39 6.53
C MET A 779 13.39 -58.30 6.50
N GLU A 780 13.70 -58.92 5.36
CA GLU A 780 14.85 -59.82 5.18
C GLU A 780 16.14 -59.08 4.79
N ALA A 781 16.04 -57.96 4.03
CA ALA A 781 17.19 -57.22 3.47
C ALA A 781 17.30 -55.74 3.91
N GLY A 782 16.40 -55.24 4.78
CA GLY A 782 16.26 -53.82 5.10
C GLY A 782 15.42 -53.07 4.04
N PHE A 783 14.99 -51.82 4.31
CA PHE A 783 14.04 -51.04 3.47
C PHE A 783 14.50 -50.68 2.04
N GLU A 784 15.66 -51.16 1.62
CA GLU A 784 16.29 -50.89 0.33
C GLU A 784 15.48 -51.37 -0.91
N PRO A 785 14.77 -52.51 -0.90
CA PRO A 785 13.98 -52.98 -2.05
C PRO A 785 12.76 -52.09 -2.37
N VAL A 786 12.17 -51.45 -1.36
CA VAL A 786 11.08 -50.48 -1.57
C VAL A 786 11.63 -49.19 -2.17
N ARG A 787 12.81 -48.76 -1.72
CA ARG A 787 13.54 -47.64 -2.30
C ARG A 787 13.95 -47.94 -3.75
N GLU A 788 14.43 -49.14 -4.03
CA GLU A 788 14.80 -49.59 -5.38
C GLU A 788 13.58 -49.68 -6.31
N PHE A 789 12.41 -50.12 -5.82
CA PHE A 789 11.15 -50.08 -6.59
C PHE A 789 10.75 -48.64 -6.96
N LEU A 790 10.82 -47.73 -5.98
CA LEU A 790 10.54 -46.30 -6.19
C LEU A 790 11.56 -45.65 -7.13
N GLU A 791 12.85 -46.01 -7.04
CA GLU A 791 13.90 -45.53 -7.94
C GLU A 791 13.76 -46.11 -9.36
N ARG A 792 13.38 -47.39 -9.51
CA ARG A 792 13.20 -48.05 -10.82
C ARG A 792 11.99 -47.49 -11.57
N HIS A 793 10.89 -47.22 -10.87
CA HIS A 793 9.73 -46.53 -11.48
C HIS A 793 9.96 -45.03 -11.67
N ARG A 794 10.85 -44.41 -10.89
CA ARG A 794 11.36 -43.06 -11.16
C ARG A 794 12.20 -43.02 -12.44
N GLN A 795 12.99 -44.06 -12.75
CA GLN A 795 13.74 -44.17 -14.02
C GLN A 795 12.85 -44.44 -15.24
N GLU A 796 11.76 -45.19 -15.11
CA GLU A 796 10.75 -45.34 -16.18
C GLU A 796 10.06 -44.00 -16.51
N LEU A 797 9.99 -43.07 -15.56
CA LEU A 797 9.51 -41.69 -15.77
C LEU A 797 10.56 -40.76 -16.39
N VAL A 798 11.86 -41.05 -16.24
CA VAL A 798 12.99 -40.34 -16.90
C VAL A 798 13.03 -40.61 -18.41
N GLY A 799 12.44 -41.71 -18.89
CA GLY A 799 12.29 -42.00 -20.32
C GLY A 799 11.44 -41.01 -21.12
N MET A 800 10.79 -40.03 -20.46
CA MET A 800 10.08 -38.92 -21.09
C MET A 800 10.93 -37.65 -21.28
N GLU A 801 12.23 -37.67 -20.93
CA GLU A 801 13.12 -36.49 -20.99
C GLU A 801 13.66 -36.18 -22.41
N GLY A 802 13.48 -37.07 -23.39
CA GLY A 802 14.17 -36.96 -24.69
C GLY A 802 13.51 -36.10 -25.77
N ALA A 803 12.23 -35.78 -25.65
CA ALA A 803 11.51 -35.04 -26.70
C ALA A 803 10.38 -34.23 -26.06
N ARG A 804 10.74 -33.10 -25.45
CA ARG A 804 9.84 -31.97 -25.14
C ARG A 804 10.51 -30.84 -24.37
N PHE A 805 11.71 -30.98 -23.83
CA PHE A 805 12.29 -29.87 -23.04
C PHE A 805 12.50 -28.60 -23.88
N ALA A 806 13.06 -28.72 -25.08
CA ALA A 806 13.22 -27.58 -26.00
C ALA A 806 11.89 -27.16 -26.66
N ASP A 807 11.01 -28.10 -27.01
CA ASP A 807 9.72 -27.80 -27.63
C ASP A 807 8.73 -27.12 -26.66
N TYR A 808 8.85 -27.38 -25.35
CA TYR A 808 8.07 -26.72 -24.29
C TYR A 808 8.50 -25.27 -24.06
N PHE A 809 9.77 -24.94 -24.33
CA PHE A 809 10.24 -23.55 -24.39
C PHE A 809 9.84 -22.86 -25.70
N ALA A 810 9.84 -23.58 -26.83
CA ALA A 810 9.52 -23.03 -28.15
C ALA A 810 8.02 -22.71 -28.34
N GLN A 811 7.11 -23.47 -27.72
CA GLN A 811 5.67 -23.17 -27.75
C GLN A 811 5.26 -22.00 -26.82
N ARG A 812 6.16 -21.48 -25.97
CA ARG A 812 5.84 -20.52 -24.91
C ARG A 812 5.67 -19.07 -25.39
N PHE A 813 5.82 -18.78 -26.70
CA PHE A 813 5.90 -17.40 -27.20
C PHE A 813 5.10 -17.09 -28.48
N SER A 814 4.30 -18.02 -29.02
CA SER A 814 3.49 -17.73 -30.22
C SER A 814 1.99 -17.81 -29.92
N GLU A 815 1.36 -16.64 -29.91
CA GLU A 815 -0.06 -16.42 -30.26
C GLU A 815 -1.12 -17.00 -29.32
N GLN A 816 -1.25 -16.41 -28.13
CA GLN A 816 -2.49 -16.08 -27.38
C GLN A 816 -2.15 -15.95 -25.89
N GLY A 817 -2.32 -14.75 -25.30
CA GLY A 817 -2.31 -14.45 -23.86
C GLY A 817 -1.27 -15.19 -23.00
N VAL A 818 -0.14 -14.54 -22.72
CA VAL A 818 1.09 -15.02 -22.03
C VAL A 818 0.89 -15.78 -20.68
N PHE A 819 -0.33 -15.84 -20.14
CA PHE A 819 -0.68 -16.40 -18.83
C PHE A 819 -1.85 -17.41 -18.81
N ALA A 820 -2.40 -17.79 -19.98
CA ALA A 820 -3.60 -18.64 -20.04
C ALA A 820 -3.37 -20.09 -19.55
N ASP A 821 -2.19 -20.66 -19.82
CA ASP A 821 -1.96 -22.12 -19.71
C ASP A 821 -0.99 -22.56 -18.60
N ARG A 822 -0.61 -21.67 -17.66
CA ARG A 822 0.26 -22.04 -16.53
C ARG A 822 -0.57 -22.60 -15.37
N HIS A 823 -0.48 -23.90 -15.12
CA HIS A 823 -1.00 -24.53 -13.90
C HIS A 823 0.10 -24.83 -12.89
N TYR A 824 -0.27 -24.67 -11.61
CA TYR A 824 0.61 -24.49 -10.47
C TYR A 824 0.76 -25.77 -9.62
N ASN A 825 1.88 -25.80 -8.88
CA ASN A 825 2.21 -26.60 -7.69
C ASN A 825 2.81 -28.02 -7.78
N VAL A 826 2.70 -28.80 -8.86
CA VAL A 826 3.45 -30.07 -8.95
C VAL A 826 3.88 -30.36 -10.39
N PRO A 827 5.19 -30.49 -10.69
CA PRO A 827 5.67 -30.94 -12.00
C PRO A 827 5.00 -32.26 -12.43
N PRO A 828 4.67 -32.47 -13.71
CA PRO A 828 4.01 -33.71 -14.17
C PRO A 828 4.75 -35.01 -13.77
N SER A 829 6.08 -34.98 -13.70
CA SER A 829 6.90 -36.09 -13.21
C SER A 829 6.69 -36.40 -11.72
N HIS A 830 6.48 -35.36 -10.89
CA HIS A 830 6.17 -35.49 -9.47
C HIS A 830 4.72 -35.93 -9.24
N GLN A 831 3.79 -35.58 -10.15
CA GLN A 831 2.39 -36.01 -10.08
C GLN A 831 2.26 -37.55 -10.19
N ALA A 832 3.01 -38.16 -11.12
CA ALA A 832 3.03 -39.61 -11.27
C ALA A 832 3.63 -40.31 -10.04
N ALA A 833 4.84 -39.94 -9.62
CA ALA A 833 5.50 -40.53 -8.43
C ALA A 833 4.65 -40.42 -7.16
N PHE A 834 3.96 -39.28 -6.98
CA PHE A 834 3.02 -39.06 -5.89
C PHE A 834 1.80 -39.99 -5.96
N ALA A 835 1.18 -40.14 -7.12
CA ALA A 835 0.06 -41.07 -7.30
C ALA A 835 0.43 -42.51 -6.88
N TYR A 836 1.69 -42.92 -7.08
CA TYR A 836 2.21 -44.21 -6.62
C TYR A 836 2.41 -44.27 -5.10
N GLN A 837 3.08 -43.27 -4.49
CA GLN A 837 3.32 -43.23 -3.04
C GLN A 837 2.00 -43.29 -2.24
N VAL A 838 1.02 -42.52 -2.71
CA VAL A 838 -0.29 -42.35 -2.07
C VAL A 838 -1.13 -43.62 -2.24
N ALA A 839 -0.99 -44.34 -3.37
CA ALA A 839 -1.67 -45.62 -3.59
C ALA A 839 -1.27 -46.71 -2.57
N ILE A 840 -0.01 -46.70 -2.11
CA ILE A 840 0.63 -47.74 -1.29
C ILE A 840 0.47 -47.46 0.22
N GLU A 841 0.38 -46.19 0.63
CA GLU A 841 0.48 -45.75 2.02
C GLU A 841 -0.59 -46.25 3.01
N PRO A 842 -1.90 -46.37 2.67
CA PRO A 842 -2.89 -46.90 3.61
C PRO A 842 -2.66 -48.38 3.96
N ALA A 843 -1.96 -49.14 3.10
CA ALA A 843 -1.60 -50.52 3.41
C ALA A 843 -0.51 -50.58 4.50
N LEU A 844 0.44 -49.64 4.50
CA LEU A 844 1.47 -49.48 5.52
C LEU A 844 0.88 -49.11 6.89
N ALA A 845 -0.05 -48.16 6.93
CA ALA A 845 -0.71 -47.71 8.16
C ALA A 845 -1.59 -48.81 8.80
N LYS A 846 -2.24 -49.65 7.97
CA LYS A 846 -3.11 -50.72 8.44
C LYS A 846 -2.34 -51.90 9.07
N ARG A 847 -1.10 -52.20 8.62
CA ARG A 847 -0.25 -53.26 9.21
C ARG A 847 0.40 -52.85 10.53
N ARG A 848 0.85 -51.59 10.68
CA ARG A 848 1.39 -51.04 11.95
C ARG A 848 0.42 -51.03 13.14
N ARG A 849 -0.87 -51.29 12.92
CA ARG A 849 -1.90 -51.41 13.99
C ARG A 849 -2.20 -52.88 14.33
N LEU A 850 -1.70 -53.82 13.55
CA LEU A 850 -1.85 -55.27 13.76
C LEU A 850 -0.58 -55.90 14.37
N GLU A 851 0.55 -55.17 14.30
CA GLU A 851 1.73 -55.31 15.16
C GLU A 851 1.58 -54.43 16.39
#